data_AF-A0A7S1KVW6-F1
#
_entry.id   AF-A0A7S1KVW6-F1
#
_cell.length_a   1.000
_cell.length_b   1.000
_cell.length_c   1.000
_cell.angle_alpha   90.00
_cell.angle_beta   90.00
_cell.angle_gamma   90.00
#
_symmetry.space_group_name_H-M   'P 1'
#
loop_
_entity.id
_entity.type
_entity.pdbx_description
1 polymer ?
#
loop_
_entity_poly.entity_id
_entity_poly.type
_entity_poly.pdbx_seq_one_letter_code
_entity_poly.pdbx_strand_id
1 'polypeptide(L)'
;MQEQTQSLMDEMSRLQQRAADREEQLAKAQVGVAQETRRALEAAAEARRLAEAKVEADLLAEALHERARLAEAKAQRVEAGLRAQGEELHRLRAAEERLALAQAERERTRTDEAAAAPAPSGAVHVRTGGEARAAGGAAEATAAGTGAPQETARAAVAAGGGSELQAKAPAADAGLADAEAEAEAMAEAKATARAAERQKAAEASARAEADEKASVEAQQLAEAGARKGPRANGANGGVDSEAGGSEKGRAPVARKLAKWTELEHAESGERRGAIAHALPILGKLMDSDWHGSYVHSPTARARLFVFYGAGDKGLNYGPWQHLVKKQFPEIEMLVFEYPGHGKHKADVIGDVNALEQEFTQQVIQYKDGFQNYFSCPYGVVGQSAGARFGVNMVRKLANLGAKPEKFYVVGRSPPTAVASDPRVPAGTDALLDWVCENVMTSTAKDIYKTQLSAMTHLERQAEEQIWRADLAMNGSAVPPLPRTWRVGRAGTICKRPDSDPSKRLKMQREPGSEVFVTGEEERGKAGERWLRIDEAREGKKPGWYLVHGGPLGINEDLLEPADSGSEPADGRGHYFRVPVQLQVHYSTGDHLAPPEDTGRPTPLVDRKVPPMRDWSRLTEREPEFMEYEGLEHHELLMHQQVLENICQDFLRVCRLR
;
A
#
# COMPACT_ATOMS: atom_id res chain seq x y z
N MET A 1 36.30 10.36 -88.72
CA MET A 1 35.37 9.50 -87.96
C MET A 1 36.08 8.67 -86.90
N GLN A 2 36.80 7.59 -87.19
CA GLN A 2 37.41 6.73 -86.14
C GLN A 2 38.24 7.50 -85.10
N GLU A 3 39.11 8.41 -85.52
CA GLU A 3 39.88 9.27 -84.60
C GLU A 3 39.00 10.19 -83.73
N GLN A 4 37.89 10.70 -84.28
CA GLN A 4 36.93 11.53 -83.53
C GLN A 4 36.16 10.68 -82.51
N THR A 5 35.79 9.45 -82.86
CA THR A 5 35.15 8.49 -81.95
C THR A 5 36.10 8.11 -80.81
N GLN A 6 37.39 7.89 -81.10
CA GLN A 6 38.39 7.62 -80.07
C GLN A 6 38.59 8.83 -79.16
N SER A 7 38.74 10.03 -79.72
CA SER A 7 38.86 11.28 -78.97
C SER A 7 37.69 11.51 -78.01
N LEU A 8 36.46 11.21 -78.44
CA LEU A 8 35.26 11.29 -77.60
C LEU A 8 35.23 10.22 -76.50
N MET A 9 35.68 8.99 -76.77
CA MET A 9 35.78 7.95 -75.73
C MET A 9 36.84 8.30 -74.67
N ASP A 10 37.99 8.84 -75.08
CA ASP A 10 39.05 9.30 -74.18
C ASP A 10 38.58 10.50 -73.32
N GLU A 11 37.83 11.43 -73.90
CA GLU A 11 37.23 12.56 -73.16
C GLU A 11 36.14 12.09 -72.18
N MET A 12 35.26 11.17 -72.59
CA MET A 12 34.23 10.61 -71.73
C MET A 12 34.84 9.82 -70.55
N SER A 13 35.91 9.07 -70.79
CA SER A 13 36.69 8.37 -69.75
C SER A 13 37.32 9.36 -68.75
N ARG A 14 37.91 10.46 -69.22
CA ARG A 14 38.42 11.54 -68.36
C ARG A 14 37.33 12.22 -67.53
N LEU A 15 36.13 12.37 -68.08
CA LEU A 15 34.98 12.92 -67.34
C LEU A 15 34.47 11.94 -66.28
N GLN A 16 34.42 10.64 -66.58
CA GLN A 16 34.07 9.59 -65.61
C GLN A 16 35.08 9.53 -64.45
N GLN A 17 36.39 9.58 -64.71
CA GLN A 17 37.40 9.62 -63.65
C GLN A 17 37.24 10.87 -62.77
N ARG A 18 37.05 12.05 -63.37
CA ARG A 18 36.81 13.31 -62.60
C ARG A 18 35.52 13.26 -61.77
N ALA A 19 34.50 12.54 -62.20
CA ALA A 19 33.28 12.34 -61.43
C ALA A 19 33.56 11.46 -60.20
N ALA A 20 34.24 10.32 -60.39
CA ALA A 20 34.64 9.42 -59.31
C ALA A 20 35.55 10.11 -58.28
N ASP A 21 36.58 10.84 -58.73
CA ASP A 21 37.48 11.60 -57.85
C ASP A 21 36.71 12.64 -57.01
N ARG A 22 35.66 13.26 -57.59
CA ARG A 22 34.81 14.24 -56.91
C ARG A 22 33.86 13.59 -55.91
N GLU A 23 33.29 12.43 -56.23
CA GLU A 23 32.48 11.65 -55.29
C GLU A 23 33.33 11.18 -54.09
N GLU A 24 34.56 10.73 -54.32
CA GLU A 24 35.49 10.36 -53.23
C GLU A 24 35.85 11.56 -52.33
N GLN A 25 36.07 12.74 -52.93
CA GLN A 25 36.31 13.98 -52.17
C GLN A 25 35.09 14.40 -51.35
N LEU A 26 33.87 14.29 -51.91
CA LEU A 26 32.63 14.58 -51.18
C LEU A 26 32.40 13.59 -50.03
N ALA A 27 32.64 12.30 -50.23
CA ALA A 27 32.56 11.30 -49.17
C ALA A 27 33.55 11.58 -48.03
N LYS A 28 34.80 11.93 -48.35
CA LYS A 28 35.81 12.34 -47.36
C LYS A 28 35.40 13.59 -46.58
N ALA A 29 34.84 14.59 -47.26
CA ALA A 29 34.33 15.80 -46.62
C ALA A 29 33.14 15.52 -45.67
N GLN A 30 32.19 14.66 -46.09
CA GLN A 30 31.06 14.24 -45.26
C GLN A 30 31.52 13.50 -44.00
N VAL A 31 32.52 12.61 -44.10
CA VAL A 31 33.11 11.94 -42.92
C VAL A 31 33.76 12.94 -41.98
N GLY A 32 34.45 13.96 -42.49
CA GLY A 32 35.02 15.04 -41.67
C GLY A 32 33.95 15.81 -40.89
N VAL A 33 32.91 16.28 -41.57
CA VAL A 33 31.77 17.00 -40.94
C VAL A 33 31.06 16.12 -39.90
N ALA A 34 30.88 14.83 -40.17
CA ALA A 34 30.28 13.89 -39.23
C ALA A 34 31.14 13.70 -37.97
N GLN A 35 32.46 13.64 -38.11
CA GLN A 35 33.40 13.55 -36.98
C GLN A 35 33.43 14.83 -36.13
N GLU A 36 33.41 16.01 -36.76
CA GLU A 36 33.34 17.29 -36.05
C GLU A 36 32.01 17.46 -35.31
N THR A 37 30.88 17.13 -35.97
CA THR A 37 29.54 17.13 -35.36
C THR A 37 29.48 16.20 -34.15
N ARG A 38 30.04 14.99 -34.27
CA ARG A 38 30.11 14.04 -33.15
C ARG A 38 30.92 14.59 -31.98
N ARG A 39 32.10 15.18 -32.22
CA ARG A 39 32.91 15.81 -31.16
C ARG A 39 32.19 16.96 -30.47
N ALA A 40 31.45 17.78 -31.23
CA ALA A 40 30.65 18.87 -30.68
C ALA A 40 29.50 18.35 -29.78
N LEU A 41 28.83 17.26 -30.18
CA LEU A 41 27.81 16.60 -29.36
C LEU A 41 28.38 15.94 -28.09
N GLU A 42 29.54 15.28 -28.20
CA GLU A 42 30.24 14.69 -27.05
C GLU A 42 30.65 15.78 -26.04
N ALA A 43 31.21 16.91 -26.50
CA ALA A 43 31.56 18.05 -25.65
C ALA A 43 30.32 18.74 -25.02
N ALA A 44 29.21 18.86 -25.76
CA ALA A 44 27.96 19.40 -25.23
C ALA A 44 27.34 18.50 -24.15
N ALA A 45 27.42 17.18 -24.31
CA ALA A 45 26.97 16.20 -23.32
C ALA A 45 27.84 16.24 -22.04
N GLU A 46 29.16 16.41 -22.18
CA GLU A 46 30.06 16.58 -21.04
C GLU A 46 29.79 17.90 -20.28
N ALA A 47 29.61 19.01 -21.00
CA ALA A 47 29.25 20.30 -20.41
C ALA A 47 27.90 20.23 -19.65
N ARG A 48 26.91 19.51 -20.20
CA ARG A 48 25.64 19.27 -19.53
C ARG A 48 25.80 18.46 -18.25
N ARG A 49 26.56 17.36 -18.27
CA ARG A 49 26.86 16.54 -17.07
C ARG A 49 27.55 17.35 -15.97
N LEU A 50 28.49 18.24 -16.33
CA LEU A 50 29.15 19.13 -15.37
C LEU A 50 28.20 20.16 -14.76
N ALA A 51 27.23 20.66 -15.54
CA ALA A 51 26.18 21.55 -15.03
C ALA A 51 25.22 20.82 -14.08
N GLU A 52 24.77 19.61 -14.44
CA GLU A 52 23.90 18.77 -13.61
C GLU A 52 24.58 18.40 -12.28
N ALA A 53 25.84 17.94 -12.32
CA ALA A 53 26.63 17.63 -11.12
C ALA A 53 26.86 18.86 -10.22
N LYS A 54 26.95 20.07 -10.78
CA LYS A 54 27.03 21.31 -10.00
C LYS A 54 25.71 21.60 -9.27
N VAL A 55 24.58 21.47 -9.95
CA VAL A 55 23.25 21.68 -9.35
C VAL A 55 23.02 20.68 -8.21
N GLU A 56 23.41 19.42 -8.39
CA GLU A 56 23.34 18.40 -7.33
C GLU A 56 24.22 18.77 -6.11
N ALA A 57 25.45 19.25 -6.34
CA ALA A 57 26.35 19.70 -5.27
C ALA A 57 25.79 20.91 -4.51
N ASP A 58 25.21 21.89 -5.21
CA ASP A 58 24.60 23.08 -4.60
C ASP A 58 23.37 22.69 -3.74
N LEU A 59 22.50 21.80 -4.24
CA LEU A 59 21.35 21.25 -3.48
C LEU A 59 21.79 20.45 -2.25
N LEU A 60 22.85 19.66 -2.36
CA LEU A 60 23.39 18.88 -1.24
C LEU A 60 24.01 19.79 -0.17
N ALA A 61 24.63 20.90 -0.56
CA ALA A 61 25.12 21.93 0.36
C ALA A 61 23.97 22.62 1.12
N GLU A 62 22.88 22.98 0.42
CA GLU A 62 21.67 23.55 1.04
C GLU A 62 21.01 22.57 2.03
N ALA A 63 20.86 21.30 1.65
CA ALA A 63 20.31 20.26 2.51
C ALA A 63 21.16 20.00 3.77
N LEU A 64 22.49 20.08 3.67
CA LEU A 64 23.39 20.00 4.82
C LEU A 64 23.25 21.23 5.74
N HIS A 65 23.07 22.43 5.18
CA HIS A 65 22.86 23.65 5.94
C HIS A 65 21.54 23.62 6.72
N GLU A 66 20.43 23.21 6.08
CA GLU A 66 19.14 23.09 6.76
C GLU A 66 19.16 21.99 7.84
N ARG A 67 19.87 20.87 7.58
CA ARG A 67 20.08 19.83 8.60
C ARG A 67 20.86 20.36 9.82
N ALA A 68 21.85 21.22 9.61
CA ALA A 68 22.57 21.87 10.71
C ALA A 68 21.64 22.81 11.50
N ARG A 69 20.83 23.63 10.81
CA ARG A 69 19.84 24.52 11.43
C ARG A 69 18.81 23.76 12.28
N LEU A 70 18.30 22.63 11.78
CA LEU A 70 17.37 21.77 12.52
C LEU A 70 18.03 21.09 13.73
N ALA A 71 19.30 20.70 13.62
CA ALA A 71 20.07 20.14 14.74
C ALA A 71 20.29 21.18 15.84
N GLU A 72 20.62 22.42 15.48
CA GLU A 72 20.75 23.54 16.42
C GLU A 72 19.41 23.86 17.12
N ALA A 73 18.32 23.98 16.37
CA ALA A 73 16.98 24.20 16.92
C ALA A 73 16.55 23.06 17.87
N LYS A 74 16.94 21.81 17.59
CA LYS A 74 16.70 20.67 18.49
C LYS A 74 17.55 20.76 19.77
N ALA A 75 18.82 21.16 19.67
CA ALA A 75 19.68 21.38 20.84
C ALA A 75 19.11 22.50 21.75
N GLN A 76 18.70 23.62 21.18
CA GLN A 76 18.06 24.72 21.91
C GLN A 76 16.77 24.28 22.63
N ARG A 77 15.94 23.43 22.00
CA ARG A 77 14.74 22.86 22.66
C ARG A 77 15.09 21.93 23.83
N VAL A 78 16.13 21.11 23.70
CA VAL A 78 16.61 20.25 24.80
C VAL A 78 17.13 21.10 25.96
N GLU A 79 17.92 22.13 25.66
CA GLU A 79 18.43 23.05 26.69
C GLU A 79 17.29 23.79 27.41
N ALA A 80 16.29 24.29 26.68
CA ALA A 80 15.11 24.90 27.27
C ALA A 80 14.32 23.93 28.17
N GLY A 81 14.16 22.67 27.74
CA GLY A 81 13.54 21.62 28.55
C GLY A 81 14.30 21.31 29.84
N LEU A 82 15.63 21.23 29.78
CA LEU A 82 16.49 21.03 30.95
C LEU A 82 16.44 22.21 31.93
N ARG A 83 16.40 23.46 31.42
CA ARG A 83 16.20 24.65 32.26
C ARG A 83 14.85 24.61 32.98
N ALA A 84 13.76 24.30 32.27
CA ALA A 84 12.42 24.19 32.86
C ALA A 84 12.34 23.07 33.94
N GLN A 85 13.00 21.93 33.72
CA GLN A 85 13.11 20.88 34.74
C GLN A 85 13.92 21.34 35.96
N GLY A 86 14.98 22.11 35.76
CA GLY A 86 15.76 22.72 36.85
C GLY A 86 14.92 23.69 37.69
N GLU A 87 14.14 24.56 37.05
CA GLU A 87 13.21 25.48 37.74
C GLU A 87 12.16 24.73 38.55
N GLU A 88 11.57 23.66 38.00
CA GLU A 88 10.55 22.87 38.70
C GLU A 88 11.14 22.11 39.91
N LEU A 89 12.35 21.55 39.79
CA LEU A 89 13.07 20.97 40.92
C LEU A 89 13.38 22.00 42.02
N HIS A 90 13.68 23.25 41.65
CA HIS A 90 13.84 24.34 42.61
C HIS A 90 12.51 24.71 43.30
N ARG A 91 11.38 24.71 42.59
CA ARG A 91 10.05 24.92 43.19
C ARG A 91 9.67 23.80 44.16
N LEU A 92 9.92 22.54 43.80
CA LEU A 92 9.62 21.39 44.65
C LEU A 92 10.43 21.44 45.96
N ARG A 93 11.74 21.71 45.90
CA ARG A 93 12.56 21.91 47.11
C ARG A 93 12.05 23.04 47.99
N ALA A 94 11.68 24.18 47.40
CA ALA A 94 11.10 25.30 48.16
C ALA A 94 9.73 24.96 48.78
N ALA A 95 8.97 24.03 48.19
CA ALA A 95 7.74 23.52 48.78
C ALA A 95 8.00 22.52 49.93
N GLU A 96 9.00 21.65 49.79
CA GLU A 96 9.45 20.74 50.86
C GLU A 96 9.95 21.51 52.09
N GLU A 97 10.78 22.55 51.90
CA GLU A 97 11.25 23.44 52.98
C GLU A 97 10.10 24.13 53.71
N ARG A 98 9.08 24.63 52.97
CA ARG A 98 7.87 25.22 53.57
C ARG A 98 7.04 24.20 54.35
N LEU A 99 6.93 22.97 53.85
CA LEU A 99 6.21 21.89 54.53
C LEU A 99 6.92 21.50 55.84
N ALA A 100 8.25 21.40 55.82
CA ALA A 100 9.05 21.11 57.01
C ALA A 100 8.91 22.21 58.08
N LEU A 101 8.94 23.49 57.69
CA LEU A 101 8.68 24.61 58.60
C LEU A 101 7.27 24.55 59.20
N ALA A 102 6.25 24.28 58.39
CA ALA A 102 4.86 24.16 58.87
C ALA A 102 4.64 22.95 59.79
N GLN A 103 5.39 21.85 59.60
CA GLN A 103 5.39 20.71 60.51
C GLN A 103 6.03 21.05 61.85
N ALA A 104 7.20 21.71 61.85
CA ALA A 104 7.87 22.15 63.07
C ALA A 104 7.04 23.16 63.87
N GLU A 105 6.28 24.03 63.20
CA GLU A 105 5.35 24.96 63.85
C GLU A 105 4.16 24.24 64.50
N ARG A 106 3.58 23.23 63.84
CA ARG A 106 2.54 22.37 64.42
C ARG A 106 3.02 21.57 65.63
N GLU A 107 4.27 21.09 65.61
CA GLU A 107 4.85 20.39 66.76
C GLU A 107 5.03 21.32 67.95
N ARG A 108 5.46 22.58 67.74
CA ARG A 108 5.49 23.61 68.79
C ARG A 108 4.11 23.85 69.40
N THR A 109 3.10 24.15 68.58
CA THR A 109 1.74 24.40 69.10
C THR A 109 1.20 23.19 69.87
N ARG A 110 1.52 21.96 69.43
CA ARG A 110 1.10 20.74 70.13
C ARG A 110 1.82 20.53 71.46
N THR A 111 3.10 20.91 71.58
CA THR A 111 3.81 20.88 72.86
C THR A 111 3.32 21.97 73.82
N ASP A 112 2.95 23.15 73.32
CA ASP A 112 2.37 24.23 74.11
C ASP A 112 0.95 23.86 74.62
N GLU A 113 0.12 23.25 73.77
CA GLU A 113 -1.19 22.69 74.17
C GLU A 113 -1.06 21.57 75.21
N ALA A 114 -0.08 20.67 75.05
CA ALA A 114 0.17 19.61 76.02
C ALA A 114 0.64 20.14 77.39
N ALA A 115 1.35 21.27 77.41
CA ALA A 115 1.74 21.96 78.65
C ALA A 115 0.57 22.70 79.33
N ALA A 116 -0.50 23.03 78.59
CA ALA A 116 -1.69 23.70 79.11
C ALA A 116 -2.80 22.75 79.62
N ALA A 117 -2.65 21.43 79.43
CA ALA A 117 -3.65 20.45 79.82
C ALA A 117 -3.74 20.27 81.36
N PRO A 118 -4.92 20.44 81.99
CA PRO A 118 -5.06 20.29 83.44
C PRO A 118 -4.91 18.83 83.89
N ALA A 119 -4.22 18.63 85.02
CA ALA A 119 -3.91 17.30 85.54
C ALA A 119 -5.16 16.47 85.87
N PRO A 120 -5.21 15.17 85.49
CA PRO A 120 -6.37 14.33 85.72
C PRO A 120 -6.49 13.93 87.20
N SER A 121 -7.51 14.45 87.90
CA SER A 121 -7.90 13.97 89.22
C SER A 121 -8.89 12.80 89.11
N GLY A 122 -8.54 11.63 89.63
CA GLY A 122 -9.49 10.50 89.68
C GLY A 122 -8.85 9.16 90.05
N ALA A 123 -8.75 8.87 91.34
CA ALA A 123 -8.32 7.56 91.84
C ALA A 123 -9.52 6.59 91.93
N VAL A 124 -9.34 5.34 91.49
CA VAL A 124 -10.19 4.19 91.86
C VAL A 124 -9.30 2.99 92.19
N HIS A 125 -9.69 2.23 93.22
CA HIS A 125 -8.94 1.17 93.89
C HIS A 125 -9.45 -0.25 93.50
N VAL A 126 -8.92 -1.31 94.15
CA VAL A 126 -9.46 -2.72 94.24
C VAL A 126 -9.12 -3.65 93.03
N ARG A 127 -8.65 -4.91 93.12
CA ARG A 127 -8.13 -5.80 94.22
C ARG A 127 -7.33 -7.03 93.68
N THR A 128 -6.20 -7.33 94.33
CA THR A 128 -5.65 -8.64 94.84
C THR A 128 -5.89 -10.02 94.19
N GLY A 129 -4.79 -10.80 94.08
CA GLY A 129 -4.67 -12.29 93.93
C GLY A 129 -3.48 -12.62 93.00
N GLY A 130 -2.44 -13.42 93.30
CA GLY A 130 -2.32 -14.67 94.09
C GLY A 130 -2.45 -15.88 93.15
N GLU A 131 -1.52 -16.83 92.94
CA GLU A 131 -0.29 -17.22 93.67
C GLU A 131 0.80 -17.88 92.76
N ALA A 132 1.93 -18.21 93.39
CA ALA A 132 3.18 -18.86 92.95
C ALA A 132 3.18 -20.05 91.96
N ARG A 133 4.24 -20.10 91.12
CA ARG A 133 5.31 -21.13 91.01
C ARG A 133 6.09 -20.95 89.69
N ALA A 134 7.33 -21.36 89.45
CA ALA A 134 8.56 -21.60 90.21
C ALA A 134 9.53 -22.35 89.24
N ALA A 135 10.80 -21.94 89.23
CA ALA A 135 12.00 -22.69 88.78
C ALA A 135 12.30 -22.93 87.27
N GLY A 136 13.60 -22.74 86.93
CA GLY A 136 14.29 -23.29 85.77
C GLY A 136 14.32 -22.40 84.51
N GLY A 137 15.46 -21.99 83.92
CA GLY A 137 16.85 -22.14 84.34
C GLY A 137 17.81 -22.44 83.16
N ALA A 138 18.71 -21.50 82.88
CA ALA A 138 19.98 -21.62 82.14
C ALA A 138 20.03 -21.73 80.59
N ALA A 139 20.91 -20.87 80.04
CA ALA A 139 21.97 -21.15 79.05
C ALA A 139 21.69 -21.27 77.53
N GLU A 140 22.14 -20.22 76.81
CA GLU A 140 23.11 -20.23 75.69
C GLU A 140 22.86 -20.91 74.32
N ALA A 141 23.72 -20.48 73.38
CA ALA A 141 24.05 -21.05 72.05
C ALA A 141 23.11 -20.76 70.85
N THR A 142 23.48 -19.69 70.13
CA THR A 142 23.68 -19.64 68.66
C THR A 142 23.37 -20.90 67.82
N ALA A 143 22.62 -20.74 66.72
CA ALA A 143 23.13 -20.88 65.32
C ALA A 143 22.01 -21.10 64.26
N ALA A 144 22.34 -20.64 63.05
CA ALA A 144 21.63 -20.72 61.78
C ALA A 144 20.92 -22.03 61.37
N GLY A 145 20.01 -21.94 60.39
CA GLY A 145 19.83 -23.02 59.41
C GLY A 145 18.43 -23.21 58.80
N THR A 146 18.21 -22.59 57.63
CA THR A 146 17.57 -23.20 56.43
C THR A 146 16.47 -24.29 56.55
N GLY A 147 15.40 -24.13 55.75
CA GLY A 147 14.81 -25.27 55.01
C GLY A 147 13.32 -25.50 55.18
N ALA A 148 12.56 -25.26 54.10
CA ALA A 148 11.19 -25.72 53.90
C ALA A 148 11.18 -27.16 53.33
N PRO A 149 10.05 -27.77 52.87
CA PRO A 149 8.61 -27.51 53.09
C PRO A 149 7.83 -28.82 53.39
N GLN A 150 6.52 -28.83 53.07
CA GLN A 150 5.57 -29.97 52.95
C GLN A 150 4.93 -30.51 54.23
N GLU A 151 3.77 -31.17 54.21
CA GLU A 151 2.54 -31.11 53.38
C GLU A 151 1.51 -32.08 54.04
N THR A 152 0.23 -32.03 53.67
CA THR A 152 -0.85 -32.99 54.04
C THR A 152 -1.36 -32.97 55.49
N ALA A 153 -2.56 -33.47 55.83
CA ALA A 153 -3.90 -33.44 55.21
C ALA A 153 -4.94 -34.07 56.18
N ARG A 154 -6.24 -33.68 56.09
CA ARG A 154 -7.42 -34.34 56.72
C ARG A 154 -7.45 -34.28 58.27
N ALA A 155 -8.56 -34.42 59.02
CA ALA A 155 -10.03 -34.40 58.82
C ALA A 155 -10.71 -34.44 60.24
N ALA A 156 -12.01 -34.24 60.48
CA ALA A 156 -13.12 -33.47 59.87
C ALA A 156 -14.41 -33.70 60.72
N VAL A 157 -15.49 -32.90 60.55
CA VAL A 157 -16.89 -33.18 61.00
C VAL A 157 -17.11 -33.13 62.55
N ALA A 158 -18.23 -32.73 63.17
CA ALA A 158 -19.57 -32.19 62.81
C ALA A 158 -19.88 -30.96 63.72
N ALA A 159 -21.05 -30.33 63.86
CA ALA A 159 -22.44 -30.38 63.37
C ALA A 159 -22.97 -28.91 63.45
N GLY A 160 -24.15 -28.44 63.04
CA GLY A 160 -25.46 -28.98 62.63
C GLY A 160 -26.42 -27.77 62.55
N GLY A 161 -27.49 -27.81 61.75
CA GLY A 161 -28.29 -26.62 61.38
C GLY A 161 -29.71 -26.52 61.95
N GLY A 162 -30.48 -25.52 61.47
CA GLY A 162 -31.90 -25.24 61.78
C GLY A 162 -32.10 -23.84 62.38
N SER A 163 -32.75 -22.89 61.68
CA SER A 163 -34.21 -22.60 61.64
C SER A 163 -34.78 -22.10 62.99
N GLU A 164 -35.60 -21.04 63.11
CA GLU A 164 -36.18 -20.09 62.14
C GLU A 164 -36.96 -18.98 62.91
N LEU A 165 -37.22 -17.79 62.30
CA LEU A 165 -38.37 -16.87 62.54
C LEU A 165 -38.55 -16.25 63.98
N GLN A 166 -39.11 -15.06 64.25
CA GLN A 166 -39.86 -13.96 63.58
C GLN A 166 -39.42 -12.62 64.24
N ALA A 167 -39.13 -11.51 63.55
CA ALA A 167 -40.00 -10.56 62.82
C ALA A 167 -40.84 -9.57 63.67
N LYS A 168 -40.48 -8.26 63.64
CA LYS A 168 -41.42 -7.13 63.46
C LYS A 168 -40.74 -5.79 63.12
N ALA A 169 -41.34 -5.07 62.18
CA ALA A 169 -41.00 -3.72 61.67
C ALA A 169 -42.00 -2.68 62.26
N PRO A 170 -42.20 -1.43 61.74
CA PRO A 170 -41.56 -0.73 60.61
C PRO A 170 -41.24 0.77 60.85
N ALA A 171 -40.64 1.42 59.84
CA ALA A 171 -40.76 2.85 59.57
C ALA A 171 -40.74 3.07 58.03
N ALA A 172 -41.52 4.01 57.52
CA ALA A 172 -41.69 4.26 56.09
C ALA A 172 -41.71 5.76 55.79
N ASP A 173 -40.86 6.20 54.85
CA ASP A 173 -41.08 7.40 54.02
C ASP A 173 -39.96 7.50 52.96
N ALA A 174 -40.21 7.01 51.74
CA ALA A 174 -39.29 7.12 50.59
C ALA A 174 -39.95 6.84 49.22
N GLY A 175 -41.28 6.81 49.11
CA GLY A 175 -41.98 6.14 48.00
C GLY A 175 -42.56 7.01 46.88
N LEU A 176 -42.31 8.33 46.86
CA LEU A 176 -43.00 9.27 45.95
C LEU A 176 -42.10 9.95 44.90
N ALA A 177 -40.80 10.09 45.14
CA ALA A 177 -39.89 10.76 44.19
C ALA A 177 -39.56 9.88 42.96
N ASP A 178 -39.36 8.57 43.18
CA ASP A 178 -38.93 7.65 42.11
C ASP A 178 -40.04 7.43 41.06
N ALA A 179 -41.31 7.52 41.45
CA ALA A 179 -42.46 7.33 40.56
C ALA A 179 -42.66 8.49 39.56
N GLU A 180 -42.32 9.73 39.94
CA GLU A 180 -42.37 10.87 39.01
C GLU A 180 -41.20 10.80 38.02
N ALA A 181 -40.01 10.40 38.46
CA ALA A 181 -38.84 10.24 37.60
C ALA A 181 -39.03 9.13 36.53
N GLU A 182 -39.61 7.98 36.89
CA GLU A 182 -39.96 6.93 35.90
C GLU A 182 -41.05 7.41 34.91
N ALA A 183 -42.03 8.18 35.37
CA ALA A 183 -43.08 8.71 34.51
C ALA A 183 -42.55 9.74 33.49
N GLU A 184 -41.64 10.61 33.90
CA GLU A 184 -40.99 11.61 33.03
C GLU A 184 -40.08 10.92 31.99
N ALA A 185 -39.25 9.97 32.42
CA ALA A 185 -38.41 9.17 31.51
C ALA A 185 -39.24 8.38 30.48
N MET A 186 -40.39 7.79 30.89
CA MET A 186 -41.28 7.11 29.95
C MET A 186 -41.98 8.10 28.98
N ALA A 187 -42.25 9.33 29.41
CA ALA A 187 -42.80 10.37 28.54
C ALA A 187 -41.79 10.83 27.48
N GLU A 188 -40.53 11.05 27.86
CA GLU A 188 -39.44 11.44 26.95
C GLU A 188 -39.11 10.32 25.94
N ALA A 189 -39.10 9.06 26.38
CA ALA A 189 -38.94 7.90 25.48
C ALA A 189 -40.08 7.83 24.44
N LYS A 190 -41.34 8.08 24.85
CA LYS A 190 -42.49 8.13 23.92
C LYS A 190 -42.44 9.33 22.98
N ALA A 191 -41.93 10.48 23.42
CA ALA A 191 -41.74 11.65 22.56
C ALA A 191 -40.68 11.37 21.49
N THR A 192 -39.55 10.77 21.87
CA THR A 192 -38.45 10.38 20.99
C THR A 192 -38.90 9.35 19.94
N ALA A 193 -39.64 8.32 20.35
CA ALA A 193 -40.20 7.33 19.42
C ALA A 193 -41.12 7.96 18.36
N ARG A 194 -42.00 8.89 18.78
CA ARG A 194 -42.89 9.64 17.86
C ARG A 194 -42.13 10.58 16.92
N ALA A 195 -41.00 11.14 17.34
CA ALA A 195 -40.14 11.94 16.47
C ALA A 195 -39.50 11.06 15.38
N ALA A 196 -38.99 9.88 15.73
CA ALA A 196 -38.44 8.92 14.78
C ALA A 196 -39.48 8.41 13.76
N GLU A 197 -40.71 8.12 14.18
CA GLU A 197 -41.80 7.75 13.26
C GLU A 197 -42.14 8.89 12.28
N ARG A 198 -42.17 10.14 12.74
CA ARG A 198 -42.41 11.31 11.88
C ARG A 198 -41.29 11.52 10.86
N GLN A 199 -40.03 11.35 11.27
CA GLN A 199 -38.89 11.42 10.35
C GLN A 199 -38.97 10.32 9.28
N LYS A 200 -39.25 9.08 9.67
CA LYS A 200 -39.40 7.95 8.75
C LYS A 200 -40.56 8.16 7.76
N ALA A 201 -41.66 8.78 8.19
CA ALA A 201 -42.77 9.16 7.32
C ALA A 201 -42.39 10.27 6.33
N ALA A 202 -41.62 11.28 6.76
CA ALA A 202 -41.12 12.34 5.88
C ALA A 202 -40.14 11.81 4.82
N GLU A 203 -39.22 10.92 5.21
CA GLU A 203 -38.28 10.25 4.29
C GLU A 203 -39.02 9.39 3.25
N ALA A 204 -40.07 8.66 3.65
CA ALA A 204 -40.92 7.90 2.73
C ALA A 204 -41.68 8.81 1.75
N SER A 205 -42.18 9.95 2.21
CA SER A 205 -42.85 10.95 1.35
C SER A 205 -41.89 11.57 0.33
N ALA A 206 -40.69 11.97 0.77
CA ALA A 206 -39.67 12.54 -0.11
C ALA A 206 -39.19 11.55 -1.19
N ARG A 207 -39.14 10.25 -0.86
CA ARG A 207 -38.83 9.20 -1.82
C ARG A 207 -39.94 9.02 -2.86
N ALA A 208 -41.20 9.03 -2.44
CA ALA A 208 -42.34 8.95 -3.36
C ALA A 208 -42.37 10.12 -4.36
N GLU A 209 -42.11 11.35 -3.91
CA GLU A 209 -41.99 12.52 -4.79
C GLU A 209 -40.81 12.44 -5.78
N ALA A 210 -39.71 11.80 -5.38
CA ALA A 210 -38.55 11.58 -6.24
C ALA A 210 -38.83 10.52 -7.32
N ASP A 211 -39.47 9.41 -6.94
CA ASP A 211 -39.87 8.34 -7.86
C ASP A 211 -40.94 8.84 -8.87
N GLU A 212 -41.87 9.71 -8.45
CA GLU A 212 -42.84 10.36 -9.34
C GLU A 212 -42.16 11.28 -10.36
N LYS A 213 -41.21 12.13 -9.93
CA LYS A 213 -40.43 12.99 -10.83
C LYS A 213 -39.62 12.18 -11.85
N ALA A 214 -38.96 11.11 -11.42
CA ALA A 214 -38.20 10.23 -12.30
C ALA A 214 -39.09 9.55 -13.35
N SER A 215 -40.32 9.15 -12.96
CA SER A 215 -41.32 8.60 -13.88
C SER A 215 -41.74 9.62 -14.97
N VAL A 216 -42.01 10.86 -14.57
CA VAL A 216 -42.38 11.95 -15.50
C VAL A 216 -41.24 12.27 -16.48
N GLU A 217 -39.99 12.33 -16.01
CA GLU A 217 -38.82 12.60 -16.86
C GLU A 217 -38.57 11.46 -17.86
N ALA A 218 -38.70 10.20 -17.43
CA ALA A 218 -38.62 9.04 -18.31
C ALA A 218 -39.72 9.04 -19.39
N GLN A 219 -40.95 9.44 -19.03
CA GLN A 219 -42.05 9.55 -19.99
C GLN A 219 -41.81 10.66 -21.03
N GLN A 220 -41.29 11.82 -20.62
CA GLN A 220 -40.93 12.92 -21.54
C GLN A 220 -39.82 12.50 -22.52
N LEU A 221 -38.82 11.74 -22.06
CA LEU A 221 -37.77 11.20 -22.93
C LEU A 221 -38.31 10.18 -23.95
N ALA A 222 -39.25 9.32 -23.55
CA ALA A 222 -39.92 8.39 -24.45
C ALA A 222 -40.74 9.11 -25.54
N GLU A 223 -41.50 10.15 -25.18
CA GLU A 223 -42.27 10.96 -26.12
C GLU A 223 -41.37 11.76 -27.09
N ALA A 224 -40.20 12.23 -26.62
CA ALA A 224 -39.20 12.86 -27.48
C ALA A 224 -38.58 11.89 -28.50
N GLY A 225 -38.37 10.62 -28.11
CA GLY A 225 -37.92 9.55 -29.01
C GLY A 225 -38.95 9.20 -30.10
N ALA A 226 -40.23 9.13 -29.74
CA ALA A 226 -41.31 8.74 -30.64
C ALA A 226 -41.56 9.69 -31.83
N ARG A 227 -41.06 10.93 -31.79
CA ARG A 227 -41.24 11.92 -32.88
C ARG A 227 -40.28 11.75 -34.06
N LYS A 228 -39.35 10.78 -34.03
CA LYS A 228 -38.50 10.43 -35.19
C LYS A 228 -39.02 9.19 -35.91
N GLY A 229 -39.96 9.42 -36.84
CA GLY A 229 -40.49 8.42 -37.76
C GLY A 229 -39.45 7.85 -38.75
N PRO A 230 -39.76 6.72 -39.42
CA PRO A 230 -38.74 5.71 -39.72
C PRO A 230 -38.21 5.72 -41.16
N ARG A 231 -37.08 5.04 -41.37
CA ARG A 231 -36.69 4.45 -42.66
C ARG A 231 -36.49 2.94 -42.52
N ALA A 232 -37.01 2.21 -43.50
CA ALA A 232 -37.14 0.75 -43.47
C ALA A 232 -36.01 0.03 -44.22
N ASN A 233 -35.76 -1.21 -43.79
CA ASN A 233 -35.29 -2.44 -44.47
C ASN A 233 -34.96 -3.43 -43.31
N GLY A 234 -35.39 -4.70 -43.23
CA GLY A 234 -35.67 -5.69 -44.27
C GLY A 234 -34.38 -6.47 -44.59
N ALA A 235 -34.25 -7.79 -44.44
CA ALA A 235 -35.15 -8.83 -43.92
C ALA A 235 -34.37 -10.14 -43.58
N ASN A 236 -35.08 -11.15 -43.05
CA ASN A 236 -34.75 -12.60 -43.00
C ASN A 236 -33.66 -13.16 -42.04
N GLY A 237 -33.98 -14.34 -41.46
CA GLY A 237 -32.97 -15.33 -41.03
C GLY A 237 -33.26 -16.06 -39.70
N GLY A 238 -34.32 -16.86 -39.60
CA GLY A 238 -34.56 -17.74 -38.44
C GLY A 238 -34.05 -19.16 -38.67
N VAL A 239 -33.50 -19.80 -37.62
CA VAL A 239 -33.26 -21.26 -37.54
C VAL A 239 -33.43 -21.70 -36.08
N ASP A 240 -34.21 -22.76 -35.85
CA ASP A 240 -34.37 -23.42 -34.55
C ASP A 240 -33.20 -24.37 -34.24
N SER A 241 -32.79 -24.45 -32.97
CA SER A 241 -32.11 -25.65 -32.44
C SER A 241 -32.23 -25.75 -30.91
N GLU A 242 -32.87 -26.81 -30.43
CA GLU A 242 -33.09 -27.08 -29.00
C GLU A 242 -31.88 -27.72 -28.28
N ALA A 243 -31.80 -27.46 -26.97
CA ALA A 243 -31.45 -28.37 -25.87
C ALA A 243 -30.13 -29.19 -25.85
N GLY A 244 -29.46 -29.20 -24.68
CA GLY A 244 -28.54 -30.30 -24.33
C GLY A 244 -27.44 -30.10 -23.28
N GLY A 245 -27.52 -29.14 -22.34
CA GLY A 245 -26.43 -28.82 -21.40
C GLY A 245 -26.65 -29.25 -19.94
N SER A 246 -25.99 -30.33 -19.50
CA SER A 246 -26.07 -30.93 -18.14
C SER A 246 -25.92 -29.95 -16.96
N GLU A 247 -27.01 -29.70 -16.23
CA GLU A 247 -27.06 -28.78 -15.06
C GLU A 247 -26.85 -29.51 -13.71
N LYS A 248 -25.79 -30.32 -13.58
CA LYS A 248 -25.48 -31.06 -12.33
C LYS A 248 -24.04 -30.84 -11.85
N GLY A 249 -23.79 -29.65 -11.29
CA GLY A 249 -22.50 -29.33 -10.66
C GLY A 249 -22.42 -28.07 -9.78
N ARG A 250 -23.21 -27.02 -10.05
CA ARG A 250 -23.03 -25.68 -9.42
C ARG A 250 -23.66 -25.48 -8.04
N ALA A 251 -24.59 -26.34 -7.62
CA ALA A 251 -25.37 -26.16 -6.38
C ALA A 251 -24.58 -26.00 -5.05
N PRO A 252 -23.43 -26.66 -4.80
CA PRO A 252 -22.73 -26.55 -3.52
C PRO A 252 -22.06 -25.20 -3.26
N VAL A 253 -21.63 -24.51 -4.32
CA VAL A 253 -20.93 -23.22 -4.23
C VAL A 253 -21.93 -22.09 -4.00
N ALA A 254 -23.00 -22.03 -4.81
CA ALA A 254 -24.06 -21.03 -4.67
C ALA A 254 -24.69 -21.02 -3.26
N ARG A 255 -24.90 -22.20 -2.65
CA ARG A 255 -25.41 -22.31 -1.26
C ARG A 255 -24.41 -21.85 -0.19
N LYS A 256 -23.10 -21.94 -0.44
CA LYS A 256 -22.08 -21.38 0.46
C LYS A 256 -22.01 -19.86 0.34
N LEU A 257 -22.10 -19.34 -0.89
CA LEU A 257 -22.13 -17.90 -1.17
C LEU A 257 -23.32 -17.24 -0.46
N ALA A 258 -24.55 -17.69 -0.74
CA ALA A 258 -25.78 -17.11 -0.19
C ALA A 258 -25.81 -17.11 1.35
N LYS A 259 -25.31 -18.18 1.99
CA LYS A 259 -25.26 -18.27 3.45
C LYS A 259 -24.20 -17.35 4.08
N TRP A 260 -23.14 -17.03 3.35
CA TRP A 260 -22.19 -15.99 3.75
C TRP A 260 -22.83 -14.60 3.65
N THR A 261 -23.51 -14.30 2.54
CA THR A 261 -24.19 -13.01 2.32
C THR A 261 -25.27 -12.75 3.38
N GLU A 262 -26.07 -13.77 3.75
CA GLU A 262 -27.08 -13.65 4.82
C GLU A 262 -26.47 -13.33 6.19
N LEU A 263 -25.35 -13.95 6.56
CA LEU A 263 -24.66 -13.70 7.83
C LEU A 263 -24.05 -12.28 7.88
N GLU A 264 -23.43 -11.83 6.78
CA GLU A 264 -22.87 -10.48 6.71
C GLU A 264 -23.95 -9.38 6.71
N HIS A 265 -25.13 -9.63 6.14
CA HIS A 265 -26.25 -8.68 6.20
C HIS A 265 -26.88 -8.58 7.59
N ALA A 266 -26.92 -9.67 8.36
CA ALA A 266 -27.56 -9.70 9.68
C ALA A 266 -26.78 -8.91 10.76
N GLU A 267 -25.44 -8.99 10.78
CA GLU A 267 -24.64 -8.31 11.81
C GLU A 267 -24.33 -6.83 11.49
N SER A 268 -24.66 -6.36 10.28
CA SER A 268 -24.06 -5.12 9.76
C SER A 268 -24.92 -3.87 9.79
N GLY A 269 -26.26 -3.97 9.87
CA GLY A 269 -27.16 -2.83 9.70
C GLY A 269 -26.92 -1.68 10.69
N GLU A 270 -26.89 -1.97 11.98
CA GLU A 270 -26.87 -0.93 13.03
C GLU A 270 -25.44 -0.53 13.48
N ARG A 271 -24.45 -1.44 13.39
CA ARG A 271 -23.06 -1.13 13.79
C ARG A 271 -22.23 -0.43 12.70
N ARG A 272 -22.55 -0.60 11.40
CA ARG A 272 -21.78 0.06 10.32
C ARG A 272 -21.91 1.58 10.31
N GLY A 273 -23.04 2.13 10.77
CA GLY A 273 -23.27 3.58 10.79
C GLY A 273 -22.32 4.33 11.73
N ALA A 274 -22.03 3.79 12.92
CA ALA A 274 -21.25 4.49 13.93
C ALA A 274 -19.74 4.54 13.64
N ILE A 275 -19.15 3.46 13.09
CA ILE A 275 -17.69 3.35 12.89
C ILE A 275 -17.23 4.08 11.63
N ALA A 276 -18.04 4.10 10.57
CA ALA A 276 -17.71 4.78 9.31
C ALA A 276 -17.50 6.31 9.45
N HIS A 277 -17.93 6.91 10.56
CA HIS A 277 -17.76 8.34 10.83
C HIS A 277 -16.38 8.74 11.37
N ALA A 278 -15.50 7.79 11.74
CA ALA A 278 -14.24 8.09 12.42
C ALA A 278 -13.10 8.66 11.53
N LEU A 279 -13.03 8.28 10.25
CA LEU A 279 -11.95 8.72 9.36
C LEU A 279 -12.11 10.20 8.95
N PRO A 280 -11.04 11.02 8.89
CA PRO A 280 -11.15 12.41 8.47
C PRO A 280 -11.65 12.53 7.03
N ILE A 281 -12.47 13.55 6.76
CA ILE A 281 -12.86 13.91 5.40
C ILE A 281 -11.63 14.41 4.65
N LEU A 282 -11.44 13.94 3.42
CA LEU A 282 -10.30 14.29 2.59
C LEU A 282 -10.46 15.69 1.99
N GLY A 283 -9.38 16.47 2.00
CA GLY A 283 -9.29 17.67 1.17
C GLY A 283 -9.09 17.32 -0.31
N LYS A 284 -9.59 18.17 -1.21
CA LYS A 284 -9.28 18.09 -2.65
C LYS A 284 -7.77 18.06 -2.84
N LEU A 285 -7.27 17.11 -3.63
CA LEU A 285 -5.87 17.12 -4.07
C LEU A 285 -5.55 18.39 -4.86
N MET A 286 -4.31 18.89 -4.72
CA MET A 286 -3.78 19.95 -5.56
C MET A 286 -3.71 19.47 -7.02
N ASP A 287 -4.10 20.32 -7.95
CA ASP A 287 -4.06 20.01 -9.38
C ASP A 287 -2.61 19.69 -9.82
N SER A 288 -2.43 18.63 -10.61
CA SER A 288 -1.13 18.11 -11.05
C SER A 288 -1.25 17.50 -12.45
N ASP A 289 -0.21 17.59 -13.27
CA ASP A 289 -0.18 16.95 -14.61
C ASP A 289 -0.26 15.42 -14.54
N TRP A 290 0.10 14.84 -13.38
CA TRP A 290 -0.11 13.43 -13.07
C TRP A 290 -1.58 13.06 -12.82
N HIS A 291 -2.53 14.02 -12.79
CA HIS A 291 -3.96 13.73 -12.64
C HIS A 291 -4.62 13.53 -14.01
N GLY A 292 -4.60 12.29 -14.50
CA GLY A 292 -5.28 11.93 -15.75
C GLY A 292 -6.79 12.01 -15.62
N SER A 293 -7.29 11.43 -14.53
CA SER A 293 -8.71 11.44 -14.18
C SER A 293 -8.88 11.43 -12.67
N TYR A 294 -9.44 12.50 -12.13
CA TYR A 294 -9.72 12.70 -10.71
C TYR A 294 -11.04 13.43 -10.55
N VAL A 295 -11.90 12.95 -9.66
CA VAL A 295 -13.13 13.64 -9.27
C VAL A 295 -13.20 13.66 -7.75
N HIS A 296 -12.93 14.84 -7.17
CA HIS A 296 -13.05 15.02 -5.73
C HIS A 296 -14.49 14.80 -5.24
N SER A 297 -14.61 14.07 -4.13
CA SER A 297 -15.87 13.90 -3.40
C SER A 297 -15.74 14.56 -2.02
N PRO A 298 -16.63 15.50 -1.64
CA PRO A 298 -16.57 16.18 -0.34
C PRO A 298 -16.92 15.25 0.84
N THR A 299 -17.31 14.00 0.57
CA THR A 299 -17.55 12.95 1.57
C THR A 299 -16.47 11.87 1.55
N ALA A 300 -15.44 11.99 0.70
CA ALA A 300 -14.37 11.01 0.64
C ALA A 300 -13.60 10.93 1.96
N ARG A 301 -13.22 9.70 2.33
CA ARG A 301 -12.44 9.34 3.52
C ARG A 301 -11.25 8.43 3.18
N ALA A 302 -11.26 7.82 1.99
CA ALA A 302 -10.19 6.98 1.47
C ALA A 302 -9.94 7.28 -0.02
N ARG A 303 -8.74 6.93 -0.52
CA ARG A 303 -8.37 7.09 -1.93
C ARG A 303 -8.11 5.76 -2.63
N LEU A 304 -8.58 5.62 -3.86
CA LEU A 304 -8.20 4.50 -4.73
C LEU A 304 -7.32 5.04 -5.86
N PHE A 305 -6.03 4.74 -5.81
CA PHE A 305 -5.07 5.13 -6.84
C PHE A 305 -5.03 4.07 -7.95
N VAL A 306 -5.13 4.49 -9.21
CA VAL A 306 -5.10 3.58 -10.37
C VAL A 306 -3.88 3.89 -11.22
N PHE A 307 -3.09 2.84 -11.51
CA PHE A 307 -2.02 2.82 -12.48
C PHE A 307 -2.44 1.92 -13.64
N TYR A 308 -2.68 2.54 -14.81
CA TYR A 308 -3.23 1.86 -15.99
C TYR A 308 -2.16 1.08 -16.78
N GLY A 309 -2.62 0.22 -17.67
CA GLY A 309 -1.81 -0.65 -18.52
C GLY A 309 -1.20 0.05 -19.75
N ALA A 310 -0.58 -0.74 -20.63
CA ALA A 310 0.05 -0.23 -21.84
C ALA A 310 -0.96 0.37 -22.82
N GLY A 311 -0.63 1.52 -23.43
CA GLY A 311 -1.45 2.24 -24.41
C GLY A 311 -2.73 2.88 -23.85
N ASP A 312 -2.88 2.90 -22.53
CA ASP A 312 -4.07 3.43 -21.86
C ASP A 312 -3.83 4.89 -21.39
N LYS A 313 -4.88 5.58 -20.96
CA LYS A 313 -4.83 6.97 -20.48
C LYS A 313 -5.92 7.23 -19.47
N GLY A 314 -5.70 8.16 -18.54
CA GLY A 314 -6.60 8.38 -17.41
C GLY A 314 -8.04 8.70 -17.82
N LEU A 315 -8.23 9.34 -18.97
CA LEU A 315 -9.55 9.65 -19.53
C LEU A 315 -10.44 8.40 -19.78
N ASN A 316 -9.84 7.26 -20.11
CA ASN A 316 -10.58 6.03 -20.43
C ASN A 316 -11.35 5.49 -19.19
N TYR A 317 -10.93 5.89 -17.98
CA TYR A 317 -11.56 5.56 -16.70
C TYR A 317 -12.74 6.46 -16.32
N GLY A 318 -13.28 7.24 -17.27
CA GLY A 318 -14.50 8.03 -17.07
C GLY A 318 -15.70 7.23 -16.50
N PRO A 319 -16.02 6.03 -17.03
CA PRO A 319 -17.08 5.18 -16.48
C PRO A 319 -16.81 4.75 -15.03
N TRP A 320 -15.56 4.41 -14.72
CA TRP A 320 -15.12 4.07 -13.36
C TRP A 320 -15.31 5.25 -12.38
N GLN A 321 -14.90 6.45 -12.77
CA GLN A 321 -15.11 7.66 -11.96
C GLN A 321 -16.59 7.92 -11.68
N HIS A 322 -17.45 7.76 -12.69
CA HIS A 322 -18.90 7.92 -12.51
C HIS A 322 -19.46 6.88 -11.53
N LEU A 323 -19.02 5.62 -11.64
CA LEU A 323 -19.45 4.56 -10.75
C LEU A 323 -19.01 4.79 -9.31
N VAL A 324 -17.71 5.05 -9.08
CA VAL A 324 -17.17 5.30 -7.74
C VAL A 324 -17.88 6.49 -7.09
N LYS A 325 -18.01 7.61 -7.80
CA LYS A 325 -18.72 8.79 -7.29
C LYS A 325 -20.18 8.52 -6.93
N LYS A 326 -20.87 7.66 -7.68
CA LYS A 326 -22.30 7.37 -7.51
C LYS A 326 -22.57 6.32 -6.41
N GLN A 327 -21.76 5.26 -6.34
CA GLN A 327 -22.00 4.10 -5.49
C GLN A 327 -21.13 4.07 -4.23
N PHE A 328 -19.94 4.68 -4.27
CA PHE A 328 -18.94 4.65 -3.21
C PHE A 328 -18.42 6.07 -2.90
N PRO A 329 -19.29 7.03 -2.53
CA PRO A 329 -18.91 8.44 -2.35
C PRO A 329 -17.92 8.70 -1.20
N GLU A 330 -17.65 7.69 -0.36
CA GLU A 330 -16.56 7.70 0.64
C GLU A 330 -15.17 7.38 0.04
N ILE A 331 -15.09 6.89 -1.19
CA ILE A 331 -13.85 6.77 -1.98
C ILE A 331 -13.78 7.94 -2.95
N GLU A 332 -12.62 8.59 -3.06
CA GLU A 332 -12.26 9.31 -4.30
C GLU A 332 -11.21 8.52 -5.08
N MET A 333 -11.45 8.34 -6.38
CA MET A 333 -10.52 7.62 -7.27
C MET A 333 -9.62 8.63 -7.99
N LEU A 334 -8.32 8.37 -8.02
CA LEU A 334 -7.34 9.10 -8.82
C LEU A 334 -6.66 8.12 -9.76
N VAL A 335 -6.77 8.39 -11.07
CA VAL A 335 -6.01 7.70 -12.11
C VAL A 335 -4.80 8.54 -12.46
N PHE A 336 -3.61 7.99 -12.26
CA PHE A 336 -2.36 8.68 -12.53
C PHE A 336 -2.06 8.66 -14.03
N GLU A 337 -1.79 9.83 -14.63
CA GLU A 337 -1.35 9.95 -16.03
C GLU A 337 0.17 9.89 -16.11
N TYR A 338 0.73 9.06 -16.99
CA TYR A 338 2.18 9.01 -17.24
C TYR A 338 2.63 10.14 -18.19
N PRO A 339 3.89 10.58 -18.12
CA PRO A 339 4.47 11.51 -19.10
C PRO A 339 4.24 11.09 -20.56
N GLY A 340 3.92 12.06 -21.40
CA GLY A 340 3.54 11.91 -22.80
C GLY A 340 2.13 11.35 -23.05
N HIS A 341 1.42 10.89 -22.02
CA HIS A 341 0.07 10.33 -22.17
C HIS A 341 -1.01 11.41 -21.96
N GLY A 342 -2.11 11.29 -22.73
CA GLY A 342 -3.34 12.06 -22.55
C GLY A 342 -3.14 13.56 -22.32
N LYS A 343 -3.24 14.00 -21.06
CA LYS A 343 -3.07 15.42 -20.67
C LYS A 343 -1.64 15.79 -20.26
N HIS A 344 -0.82 14.84 -19.82
CA HIS A 344 0.52 15.09 -19.32
C HIS A 344 1.47 15.46 -20.48
N LYS A 345 1.95 16.71 -20.53
CA LYS A 345 2.66 17.25 -21.72
C LYS A 345 4.19 17.15 -21.72
N ALA A 346 4.79 16.65 -20.65
CA ALA A 346 6.20 16.25 -20.64
C ALA A 346 6.47 15.06 -21.60
N ASP A 347 7.74 14.84 -21.94
CA ASP A 347 8.19 13.77 -22.85
C ASP A 347 7.88 12.36 -22.30
N VAL A 348 7.67 11.40 -23.21
CA VAL A 348 7.41 9.99 -22.86
C VAL A 348 8.64 9.37 -22.16
N ILE A 349 8.43 8.74 -21.00
CA ILE A 349 9.48 8.04 -20.26
C ILE A 349 9.31 6.52 -20.42
N GLY A 350 10.26 5.87 -21.12
CA GLY A 350 10.25 4.42 -21.36
C GLY A 350 11.01 3.55 -20.35
N ASP A 351 11.81 4.16 -19.45
CA ASP A 351 12.45 3.42 -18.34
C ASP A 351 11.61 3.54 -17.06
N VAL A 352 11.29 2.38 -16.46
CA VAL A 352 10.42 2.31 -15.28
C VAL A 352 11.05 2.93 -14.02
N ASN A 353 12.37 2.98 -13.92
CA ASN A 353 13.07 3.58 -12.78
C ASN A 353 13.13 5.12 -12.92
N ALA A 354 13.36 5.62 -14.13
CA ALA A 354 13.23 7.03 -14.45
C ALA A 354 11.78 7.52 -14.22
N LEU A 355 10.77 6.74 -14.62
CA LEU A 355 9.36 7.07 -14.33
C LEU A 355 9.08 7.07 -12.82
N GLU A 356 9.64 6.12 -12.06
CA GLU A 356 9.54 6.08 -10.60
C GLU A 356 10.22 7.29 -9.95
N GLN A 357 11.38 7.71 -10.47
CA GLN A 357 12.11 8.89 -10.01
C GLN A 357 11.31 10.17 -10.27
N GLU A 358 10.80 10.37 -11.48
CA GLU A 358 10.01 11.54 -11.87
C GLU A 358 8.73 11.64 -11.03
N PHE A 359 8.00 10.54 -10.87
CA PHE A 359 6.83 10.47 -9.98
C PHE A 359 7.22 10.78 -8.52
N THR A 360 8.36 10.28 -8.05
CA THR A 360 8.83 10.57 -6.70
C THR A 360 9.10 12.06 -6.53
N GLN A 361 9.75 12.70 -7.51
CA GLN A 361 10.08 14.12 -7.48
C GLN A 361 8.82 14.99 -7.56
N GLN A 362 7.92 14.71 -8.50
CA GLN A 362 6.75 15.56 -8.78
C GLN A 362 5.50 15.28 -7.93
N VAL A 363 5.35 14.07 -7.35
CA VAL A 363 4.15 13.69 -6.57
C VAL A 363 4.48 13.46 -5.10
N ILE A 364 5.60 12.80 -4.78
CA ILE A 364 5.95 12.45 -3.39
C ILE A 364 6.72 13.58 -2.69
N GLN A 365 7.76 14.12 -3.35
CA GLN A 365 8.68 15.12 -2.81
C GLN A 365 8.25 16.57 -3.11
N TYR A 366 7.40 16.77 -4.12
CA TYR A 366 6.76 18.05 -4.36
C TYR A 366 6.00 18.53 -3.12
N LYS A 367 5.89 19.85 -2.95
CA LYS A 367 5.42 20.52 -1.73
C LYS A 367 4.20 19.83 -1.09
N ASP A 368 4.39 19.32 0.12
CA ASP A 368 3.41 18.59 0.95
C ASP A 368 2.81 17.33 0.29
N GLY A 369 3.30 16.91 -0.88
CA GLY A 369 2.76 15.85 -1.74
C GLY A 369 2.60 14.50 -1.04
N PHE A 370 3.65 14.02 -0.36
CA PHE A 370 3.56 12.78 0.43
C PHE A 370 2.39 12.79 1.44
N GLN A 371 2.17 13.91 2.13
CA GLN A 371 1.03 14.04 3.05
C GLN A 371 -0.27 14.18 2.28
N ASN A 372 -0.34 15.13 1.35
CA ASN A 372 -1.53 15.45 0.56
C ASN A 372 -2.14 14.21 -0.12
N TYR A 373 -1.31 13.29 -0.63
CA TYR A 373 -1.77 12.07 -1.29
C TYR A 373 -1.94 10.89 -0.31
N PHE A 374 -0.96 10.64 0.57
CA PHE A 374 -0.84 9.36 1.30
C PHE A 374 -1.04 9.43 2.83
N SER A 375 -1.48 10.57 3.38
CA SER A 375 -1.84 10.70 4.81
C SER A 375 -3.22 10.13 5.18
N CYS A 376 -3.93 9.52 4.23
CA CYS A 376 -5.25 8.90 4.40
C CYS A 376 -5.19 7.39 4.15
N PRO A 377 -6.20 6.60 4.54
CA PRO A 377 -6.37 5.25 4.00
C PRO A 377 -6.38 5.28 2.48
N TYR A 378 -5.56 4.43 1.85
CA TYR A 378 -5.48 4.36 0.40
C TYR A 378 -5.32 2.94 -0.11
N GLY A 379 -5.92 2.66 -1.26
CA GLY A 379 -5.77 1.45 -2.03
C GLY A 379 -5.01 1.77 -3.31
N VAL A 380 -4.39 0.76 -3.90
CA VAL A 380 -3.75 0.87 -5.22
C VAL A 380 -4.31 -0.22 -6.13
N VAL A 381 -4.68 0.15 -7.35
CA VAL A 381 -5.02 -0.76 -8.45
C VAL A 381 -3.93 -0.61 -9.51
N GLY A 382 -3.28 -1.71 -9.87
CA GLY A 382 -2.35 -1.76 -10.99
C GLY A 382 -2.87 -2.70 -12.06
N GLN A 383 -3.06 -2.20 -13.27
CA GLN A 383 -3.31 -3.00 -14.48
C GLN A 383 -1.99 -3.25 -15.20
N SER A 384 -1.71 -4.48 -15.65
CA SER A 384 -0.63 -4.78 -16.62
C SER A 384 0.65 -3.95 -16.38
N ALA A 385 1.04 -3.04 -17.27
CA ALA A 385 2.16 -2.09 -17.11
C ALA A 385 2.12 -1.33 -15.78
N GLY A 386 1.01 -0.66 -15.46
CA GLY A 386 0.81 0.06 -14.20
C GLY A 386 0.91 -0.81 -12.95
N ALA A 387 0.70 -2.13 -13.02
CA ALA A 387 1.03 -3.01 -11.90
C ALA A 387 2.54 -3.13 -11.64
N ARG A 388 3.40 -3.05 -12.67
CA ARG A 388 4.87 -2.99 -12.53
C ARG A 388 5.27 -1.77 -11.70
N PHE A 389 4.73 -0.62 -12.11
CA PHE A 389 4.99 0.68 -11.54
C PHE A 389 4.41 0.79 -10.13
N GLY A 390 3.16 0.37 -9.95
CA GLY A 390 2.46 0.29 -8.66
C GLY A 390 3.20 -0.55 -7.61
N VAL A 391 3.76 -1.73 -7.96
CA VAL A 391 4.59 -2.53 -7.02
C VAL A 391 5.79 -1.72 -6.51
N ASN A 392 6.54 -1.10 -7.43
CA ASN A 392 7.73 -0.32 -7.12
C ASN A 392 7.38 0.88 -6.23
N MET A 393 6.33 1.62 -6.61
CA MET A 393 5.81 2.80 -5.92
C MET A 393 5.29 2.46 -4.52
N VAL A 394 4.48 1.39 -4.37
CA VAL A 394 4.00 0.88 -3.06
C VAL A 394 5.16 0.47 -2.16
N ARG A 395 6.19 -0.19 -2.69
CA ARG A 395 7.41 -0.52 -1.95
C ARG A 395 8.13 0.74 -1.45
N LYS A 396 8.24 1.78 -2.29
CA LYS A 396 8.88 3.05 -1.94
C LYS A 396 8.11 3.80 -0.86
N LEU A 397 6.78 3.94 -1.01
CA LEU A 397 5.92 4.52 0.01
C LEU A 397 6.00 3.76 1.34
N ALA A 398 6.01 2.42 1.30
CA ALA A 398 6.08 1.59 2.50
C ALA A 398 7.38 1.81 3.29
N ASN A 399 8.49 2.10 2.61
CA ASN A 399 9.75 2.50 3.25
C ASN A 399 9.69 3.94 3.82
N LEU A 400 8.89 4.82 3.22
CA LEU A 400 8.58 6.16 3.74
C LEU A 400 7.51 6.17 4.85
N GLY A 401 6.99 5.00 5.24
CA GLY A 401 5.99 4.84 6.30
C GLY A 401 4.52 4.88 5.83
N ALA A 402 4.24 5.20 4.57
CA ALA A 402 2.90 5.12 4.00
C ALA A 402 2.67 3.73 3.40
N LYS A 403 1.67 3.00 3.90
CA LYS A 403 1.31 1.67 3.38
C LYS A 403 -0.13 1.72 2.87
N PRO A 404 -0.43 1.22 1.66
CA PRO A 404 -1.81 1.05 1.24
C PRO A 404 -2.48 -0.01 2.10
N GLU A 405 -3.79 0.11 2.28
CA GLU A 405 -4.60 -0.93 2.93
C GLU A 405 -4.61 -2.22 2.10
N LYS A 406 -4.72 -2.07 0.76
CA LYS A 406 -4.74 -3.18 -0.20
C LYS A 406 -4.14 -2.77 -1.54
N PHE A 407 -3.52 -3.74 -2.23
CA PHE A 407 -2.98 -3.56 -3.57
C PHE A 407 -3.54 -4.63 -4.51
N TYR A 408 -4.38 -4.19 -5.44
CA TYR A 408 -5.05 -5.01 -6.45
C TYR A 408 -4.18 -5.05 -7.71
N VAL A 409 -3.83 -6.25 -8.16
CA VAL A 409 -3.13 -6.48 -9.43
C VAL A 409 -4.14 -7.10 -10.40
N VAL A 410 -4.39 -6.42 -11.51
CA VAL A 410 -5.36 -6.84 -12.51
C VAL A 410 -4.64 -7.11 -13.83
N GLY A 411 -4.86 -8.30 -14.38
CA GLY A 411 -4.45 -8.65 -15.73
C GLY A 411 -2.94 -8.59 -15.95
N ARG A 412 -2.19 -9.33 -15.14
CA ARG A 412 -0.74 -9.42 -15.24
C ARG A 412 -0.23 -10.81 -14.86
N SER A 413 0.35 -11.51 -15.83
CA SER A 413 1.31 -12.58 -15.56
C SER A 413 2.53 -12.09 -14.78
N PRO A 414 3.15 -12.97 -13.96
CA PRO A 414 4.48 -12.69 -13.41
C PRO A 414 5.42 -12.32 -14.58
N PRO A 415 6.39 -11.42 -14.36
CA PRO A 415 7.28 -10.96 -15.41
C PRO A 415 8.09 -12.13 -15.93
N THR A 416 7.70 -12.62 -17.10
CA THR A 416 8.44 -13.53 -17.93
C THR A 416 9.68 -12.76 -18.40
N ALA A 417 10.80 -13.03 -17.74
CA ALA A 417 12.06 -12.38 -18.07
C ALA A 417 12.49 -12.75 -19.49
N VAL A 418 12.21 -11.87 -20.45
CA VAL A 418 12.70 -11.95 -21.82
C VAL A 418 13.29 -10.60 -22.18
N ALA A 419 14.62 -10.54 -22.24
CA ALA A 419 15.33 -9.38 -22.76
C ALA A 419 14.90 -9.13 -24.20
N SER A 420 14.57 -7.88 -24.53
CA SER A 420 14.48 -7.33 -25.90
C SER A 420 14.03 -8.34 -26.96
N ASP A 421 12.72 -8.62 -27.03
CA ASP A 421 12.21 -9.52 -28.07
C ASP A 421 12.59 -8.98 -29.46
N PRO A 422 13.43 -9.69 -30.25
CA PRO A 422 13.90 -9.21 -31.54
C PRO A 422 12.79 -9.14 -32.59
N ARG A 423 11.55 -9.55 -32.25
CA ARG A 423 10.37 -9.50 -33.12
C ARG A 423 9.62 -8.15 -33.08
N VAL A 424 9.96 -7.23 -32.18
CA VAL A 424 9.34 -5.88 -32.16
C VAL A 424 9.80 -5.09 -33.40
N PRO A 425 8.91 -4.76 -34.35
CA PRO A 425 9.34 -4.18 -35.62
C PRO A 425 9.75 -2.71 -35.51
N ALA A 426 10.60 -2.30 -36.45
CA ALA A 426 10.99 -0.91 -36.65
C ALA A 426 9.97 -0.17 -37.53
N GLY A 427 9.72 1.11 -37.22
CA GLY A 427 8.78 1.96 -37.94
C GLY A 427 7.38 1.99 -37.33
N THR A 428 6.69 3.11 -37.57
CA THR A 428 5.41 3.49 -36.94
C THR A 428 4.29 2.51 -37.24
N ASP A 429 3.82 2.43 -38.49
CA ASP A 429 2.68 1.57 -38.85
C ASP A 429 2.97 0.10 -38.57
N ALA A 430 4.20 -0.37 -38.82
CA ALA A 430 4.61 -1.75 -38.55
C ALA A 430 4.55 -2.12 -37.06
N LEU A 431 4.91 -1.20 -36.14
CA LEU A 431 4.75 -1.44 -34.71
C LEU A 431 3.28 -1.46 -34.31
N LEU A 432 2.49 -0.49 -34.79
CA LEU A 432 1.09 -0.34 -34.41
C LEU A 432 0.26 -1.54 -34.91
N ASP A 433 0.52 -2.00 -36.14
CA ASP A 433 -0.03 -3.26 -36.66
C ASP A 433 0.43 -4.47 -35.84
N TRP A 434 1.72 -4.56 -35.47
CA TRP A 434 2.20 -5.67 -34.64
C TRP A 434 1.55 -5.69 -33.25
N VAL A 435 1.34 -4.53 -32.63
CA VAL A 435 0.59 -4.37 -31.37
C VAL A 435 -0.86 -4.83 -31.55
N CYS A 436 -1.55 -4.39 -32.61
CA CYS A 436 -2.90 -4.86 -32.96
C CYS A 436 -2.98 -6.38 -33.11
N GLU A 437 -1.97 -7.00 -33.73
CA GLU A 437 -2.00 -8.44 -34.06
C GLU A 437 -1.54 -9.35 -32.91
N ASN A 438 -0.61 -8.91 -32.05
CA ASN A 438 0.11 -9.77 -31.11
C ASN A 438 -0.02 -9.39 -29.63
N VAL A 439 -0.45 -8.16 -29.32
CA VAL A 439 -0.54 -7.64 -27.94
C VAL A 439 -2.00 -7.36 -27.55
N MET A 440 -2.78 -6.82 -28.49
CA MET A 440 -4.20 -6.58 -28.31
C MET A 440 -5.04 -7.82 -28.55
N THR A 441 -6.16 -7.86 -27.85
CA THR A 441 -7.18 -8.90 -28.02
C THR A 441 -8.17 -8.52 -29.13
N SER A 442 -8.99 -9.46 -29.61
CA SER A 442 -9.83 -9.27 -30.79
C SER A 442 -10.77 -8.05 -30.70
N THR A 443 -11.47 -7.88 -29.57
CA THR A 443 -12.39 -6.75 -29.36
C THR A 443 -11.65 -5.41 -29.30
N ALA A 444 -10.54 -5.35 -28.54
CA ALA A 444 -9.73 -4.14 -28.42
C ALA A 444 -9.05 -3.76 -29.74
N LYS A 445 -8.58 -4.76 -30.49
CA LYS A 445 -7.94 -4.65 -31.81
C LYS A 445 -8.84 -4.00 -32.85
N ASP A 446 -10.11 -4.37 -32.95
CA ASP A 446 -11.01 -3.77 -33.96
C ASP A 446 -11.33 -2.31 -33.65
N ILE A 447 -11.53 -1.97 -32.37
CA ILE A 447 -11.70 -0.59 -31.90
C ILE A 447 -10.43 0.23 -32.20
N TYR A 448 -9.27 -0.31 -31.83
CA TYR A 448 -8.00 0.39 -31.98
C TYR A 448 -7.57 0.52 -33.46
N LYS A 449 -7.78 -0.48 -34.31
CA LYS A 449 -7.61 -0.36 -35.77
C LYS A 449 -8.51 0.72 -36.36
N THR A 450 -9.75 0.82 -35.89
CA THR A 450 -10.66 1.89 -36.31
C THR A 450 -10.09 3.26 -35.91
N GLN A 451 -9.57 3.40 -34.68
CA GLN A 451 -8.93 4.64 -34.21
C GLN A 451 -7.66 4.97 -35.01
N LEU A 452 -6.74 4.02 -35.18
CA LEU A 452 -5.53 4.14 -36.01
C LEU A 452 -5.88 4.59 -37.44
N SER A 453 -6.94 4.06 -38.05
CA SER A 453 -7.38 4.45 -39.39
C SER A 453 -7.81 5.92 -39.50
N ALA A 454 -8.27 6.50 -38.39
CA ALA A 454 -8.69 7.90 -38.29
C ALA A 454 -7.57 8.86 -37.83
N MET A 455 -6.49 8.34 -37.22
CA MET A 455 -5.34 9.13 -36.79
C MET A 455 -4.49 9.63 -37.97
N THR A 456 -4.01 10.86 -37.85
CA THR A 456 -2.95 11.42 -38.70
C THR A 456 -1.61 10.74 -38.45
N HIS A 457 -0.66 10.89 -39.38
CA HIS A 457 0.69 10.34 -39.24
C HIS A 457 1.40 10.83 -37.96
N LEU A 458 1.22 12.09 -37.56
CA LEU A 458 1.83 12.64 -36.34
C LEU A 458 1.22 12.02 -35.07
N GLU A 459 -0.09 11.79 -35.04
CA GLU A 459 -0.75 11.10 -33.94
C GLU A 459 -0.29 9.64 -33.85
N ARG A 460 -0.16 8.94 -34.97
CA ARG A 460 0.43 7.58 -35.00
C ARG A 460 1.87 7.54 -34.50
N GLN A 461 2.70 8.55 -34.82
CA GLN A 461 4.07 8.62 -34.30
C GLN A 461 4.11 8.86 -32.78
N ALA A 462 3.20 9.66 -32.23
CA ALA A 462 3.08 9.83 -30.78
C ALA A 462 2.59 8.53 -30.10
N GLU A 463 1.59 7.87 -30.69
CA GLU A 463 1.07 6.59 -30.23
C GLU A 463 2.15 5.48 -30.28
N GLU A 464 2.98 5.45 -31.33
CA GLU A 464 4.14 4.55 -31.42
C GLU A 464 5.12 4.76 -30.25
N GLN A 465 5.42 6.01 -29.91
CA GLN A 465 6.33 6.33 -28.80
C GLN A 465 5.77 5.86 -27.45
N ILE A 466 4.47 6.04 -27.22
CA ILE A 466 3.74 5.49 -26.06
C ILE A 466 3.90 3.97 -26.01
N TRP A 467 3.57 3.25 -27.10
CA TRP A 467 3.68 1.80 -27.14
C TRP A 467 5.11 1.29 -26.95
N ARG A 468 6.12 1.95 -27.52
CA ARG A 468 7.53 1.58 -27.28
C ARG A 468 7.93 1.75 -25.82
N ALA A 469 7.49 2.82 -25.16
CA ALA A 469 7.74 3.05 -23.75
C ALA A 469 7.07 2.01 -22.85
N ASP A 470 5.79 1.71 -23.08
CA ASP A 470 5.06 0.74 -22.28
C ASP A 470 5.54 -0.71 -22.49
N LEU A 471 5.90 -1.07 -23.72
CA LEU A 471 6.52 -2.36 -24.02
C LEU A 471 7.91 -2.47 -23.38
N ALA A 472 8.68 -1.38 -23.33
CA ALA A 472 9.94 -1.34 -22.59
C ALA A 472 9.72 -1.53 -21.08
N MET A 473 8.80 -0.77 -20.47
CA MET A 473 8.45 -0.92 -19.04
C MET A 473 7.95 -2.32 -18.67
N ASN A 474 7.24 -2.99 -19.59
CA ASN A 474 6.79 -4.37 -19.39
C ASN A 474 7.88 -5.42 -19.60
N GLY A 475 8.72 -5.26 -20.63
CA GLY A 475 9.81 -6.18 -20.99
C GLY A 475 11.05 -6.03 -20.11
N SER A 476 11.23 -4.90 -19.42
CA SER A 476 12.28 -4.73 -18.42
C SER A 476 12.10 -5.72 -17.28
N ALA A 477 13.06 -6.66 -17.18
CA ALA A 477 13.14 -7.60 -16.07
C ALA A 477 13.00 -6.85 -14.73
N VAL A 478 12.20 -7.38 -13.80
CA VAL A 478 12.24 -6.91 -12.42
C VAL A 478 13.63 -7.29 -11.91
N PRO A 479 14.50 -6.33 -11.53
CA PRO A 479 15.75 -6.70 -10.91
C PRO A 479 15.38 -7.47 -9.63
N PRO A 480 15.88 -8.71 -9.44
CA PRO A 480 15.73 -9.38 -8.16
C PRO A 480 16.33 -8.50 -7.05
N LEU A 481 15.96 -8.77 -5.79
CA LEU A 481 16.61 -8.06 -4.68
C LEU A 481 18.13 -8.17 -4.85
N PRO A 482 18.87 -7.06 -4.79
CA PRO A 482 20.28 -7.05 -5.15
C PRO A 482 21.03 -8.06 -4.29
N ARG A 483 21.94 -8.83 -4.91
CA ARG A 483 22.75 -9.82 -4.18
C ARG A 483 23.79 -9.19 -3.25
N THR A 484 24.00 -7.88 -3.37
CA THR A 484 24.97 -7.11 -2.61
C THR A 484 24.26 -5.95 -1.92
N TRP A 485 24.44 -5.83 -0.60
CA TRP A 485 23.92 -4.74 0.22
C TRP A 485 25.07 -4.09 0.96
N ARG A 486 25.05 -2.77 1.14
CA ARG A 486 26.00 -2.06 1.99
C ARG A 486 25.47 -1.99 3.42
N VAL A 487 26.35 -2.12 4.38
CA VAL A 487 26.03 -1.94 5.80
C VAL A 487 25.72 -0.47 6.07
N GLY A 488 24.57 -0.21 6.70
CA GLY A 488 24.12 1.14 7.03
C GLY A 488 25.09 1.90 7.95
N ARG A 489 24.88 3.22 8.08
CA ARG A 489 25.82 4.14 8.74
C ARG A 489 26.21 3.75 10.18
N ALA A 490 25.34 3.04 10.90
CA ALA A 490 25.58 2.56 12.25
C ALA A 490 26.58 1.39 12.36
N GLY A 491 27.04 0.80 11.26
CA GLY A 491 27.96 -0.35 11.21
C GLY A 491 27.39 -1.66 11.79
N THR A 492 26.24 -1.59 12.47
CA THR A 492 25.66 -2.69 13.21
C THR A 492 24.69 -3.47 12.33
N ILE A 493 24.94 -4.75 12.10
CA ILE A 493 23.98 -5.65 11.45
C ILE A 493 23.40 -6.64 12.47
N CYS A 494 22.16 -7.07 12.27
CA CYS A 494 21.54 -8.11 13.08
C CYS A 494 21.36 -9.38 12.23
N LYS A 495 21.89 -10.51 12.70
CA LYS A 495 21.78 -11.82 12.07
C LYS A 495 20.86 -12.76 12.86
N ARG A 496 19.99 -13.50 12.17
CA ARG A 496 19.19 -14.59 12.72
C ARG A 496 19.64 -15.92 12.09
N PRO A 497 20.28 -16.83 12.84
CA PRO A 497 20.72 -18.13 12.31
C PRO A 497 19.55 -19.07 12.02
N ASP A 498 19.68 -19.94 11.02
CA ASP A 498 18.64 -20.97 10.77
C ASP A 498 18.53 -22.00 11.88
N SER A 499 19.66 -22.34 12.52
CA SER A 499 19.72 -23.31 13.61
C SER A 499 18.89 -22.88 14.83
N ASP A 500 18.57 -21.59 14.93
CA ASP A 500 17.73 -21.03 15.99
C ASP A 500 17.11 -19.69 15.51
N PRO A 501 15.91 -19.73 14.89
CA PRO A 501 15.23 -18.54 14.41
C PRO A 501 14.79 -17.57 15.53
N SER A 502 14.80 -18.00 16.80
CA SER A 502 14.52 -17.12 17.94
C SER A 502 15.74 -16.24 18.28
N LYS A 503 16.95 -16.72 17.98
CA LYS A 503 18.20 -16.06 18.32
C LYS A 503 18.55 -14.94 17.35
N ARG A 504 18.82 -13.76 17.93
CA ARG A 504 19.25 -12.56 17.20
C ARG A 504 20.67 -12.21 17.63
N LEU A 505 21.60 -12.23 16.69
CA LEU A 505 23.02 -11.92 16.87
C LEU A 505 23.30 -10.53 16.32
N LYS A 506 23.58 -9.54 17.19
CA LYS A 506 24.15 -8.27 16.75
C LYS A 506 25.62 -8.50 16.37
N MET A 507 26.04 -8.03 15.20
CA MET A 507 27.40 -8.07 14.71
C MET A 507 27.82 -6.66 14.30
N GLN A 508 29.07 -6.29 14.54
CA GLN A 508 29.64 -5.07 13.98
C GLN A 508 30.33 -5.38 12.64
N ARG A 509 30.18 -4.45 11.70
CA ARG A 509 30.82 -4.39 10.38
C ARG A 509 31.21 -2.93 10.13
N GLU A 510 32.11 -2.73 9.18
CA GLU A 510 32.47 -1.38 8.75
C GLU A 510 31.26 -0.74 8.02
N PRO A 511 30.84 0.50 8.36
CA PRO A 511 29.80 1.20 7.63
C PRO A 511 30.16 1.32 6.14
N GLY A 512 29.19 1.07 5.26
CA GLY A 512 29.40 1.01 3.81
C GLY A 512 30.00 -0.31 3.29
N SER A 513 30.51 -1.20 4.15
CA SER A 513 31.02 -2.52 3.70
C SER A 513 29.90 -3.37 3.11
N GLU A 514 30.23 -4.20 2.12
CA GLU A 514 29.25 -5.04 1.44
C GLU A 514 28.95 -6.33 2.22
N VAL A 515 27.71 -6.81 2.12
CA VAL A 515 27.25 -8.15 2.53
C VAL A 515 26.56 -8.82 1.34
N PHE A 516 26.75 -10.13 1.21
CA PHE A 516 26.12 -10.91 0.14
C PHE A 516 24.89 -11.69 0.62
N VAL A 517 23.84 -11.66 -0.19
CA VAL A 517 22.53 -12.28 0.06
C VAL A 517 22.05 -13.03 -1.18
N THR A 518 21.25 -14.08 -1.00
CA THR A 518 20.80 -14.91 -2.15
C THR A 518 19.80 -14.18 -3.05
N GLY A 519 19.03 -13.25 -2.46
CA GLY A 519 17.88 -12.58 -3.06
C GLY A 519 16.55 -12.91 -2.36
N GLU A 520 16.52 -13.90 -1.46
CA GLU A 520 15.31 -14.25 -0.70
C GLU A 520 15.06 -13.29 0.47
N GLU A 521 13.79 -12.90 0.68
CA GLU A 521 13.32 -12.08 1.80
C GLU A 521 12.31 -12.84 2.67
N GLU A 522 12.44 -12.75 4.00
CA GLU A 522 11.44 -13.18 4.98
C GLU A 522 10.97 -11.97 5.79
N ARG A 523 9.68 -11.92 6.13
CA ARG A 523 9.13 -10.93 7.07
C ARG A 523 8.85 -11.56 8.42
N GLY A 524 9.43 -10.96 9.46
CA GLY A 524 9.14 -11.31 10.84
C GLY A 524 7.72 -10.88 11.24
N LYS A 525 7.17 -11.54 12.26
CA LYS A 525 5.78 -11.32 12.72
C LYS A 525 5.49 -9.88 13.15
N ALA A 526 6.50 -9.12 13.57
CA ALA A 526 6.31 -7.73 13.98
C ALA A 526 6.46 -6.74 12.80
N GLY A 527 6.80 -7.23 11.60
CA GLY A 527 7.07 -6.41 10.42
C GLY A 527 8.55 -6.22 10.10
N GLU A 528 9.44 -6.95 10.79
CA GLU A 528 10.88 -6.94 10.52
C GLU A 528 11.18 -7.51 9.12
N ARG A 529 12.22 -7.00 8.45
CA ARG A 529 12.58 -7.41 7.09
C ARG A 529 13.94 -8.10 7.07
N TRP A 530 13.98 -9.36 6.64
CA TRP A 530 15.15 -10.23 6.71
C TRP A 530 15.57 -10.70 5.31
N LEU A 531 16.85 -10.64 4.97
CA LEU A 531 17.42 -11.16 3.73
C LEU A 531 18.25 -12.42 3.99
N ARG A 532 18.08 -13.45 3.17
CA ARG A 532 18.83 -14.70 3.25
C ARG A 532 20.30 -14.47 2.93
N ILE A 533 21.20 -14.93 3.81
CA ILE A 533 22.64 -14.83 3.62
C ILE A 533 23.09 -15.75 2.49
N ASP A 534 23.89 -15.23 1.56
CA ASP A 534 24.63 -16.07 0.61
C ASP A 534 25.82 -16.69 1.34
N GLU A 535 25.63 -17.92 1.81
CA GLU A 535 26.64 -18.66 2.60
C GLU A 535 27.94 -18.90 1.82
N ALA A 536 27.84 -19.06 0.49
CA ALA A 536 28.98 -19.32 -0.38
C ALA A 536 29.83 -18.06 -0.59
N ARG A 537 29.21 -16.87 -0.69
CA ARG A 537 29.92 -15.59 -0.83
C ARG A 537 30.36 -14.97 0.48
N GLU A 538 29.54 -15.00 1.52
CA GLU A 538 29.90 -14.43 2.83
C GLU A 538 30.84 -15.31 3.66
N GLY A 539 31.03 -16.58 3.30
CA GLY A 539 31.82 -17.55 4.08
C GLY A 539 31.26 -17.79 5.49
N LYS A 540 29.95 -17.56 5.66
CA LYS A 540 29.26 -17.58 6.96
C LYS A 540 28.20 -18.67 7.01
N LYS A 541 27.95 -19.16 8.24
CA LYS A 541 26.85 -20.10 8.55
C LYS A 541 25.49 -19.63 7.98
N PRO A 542 24.55 -20.56 7.72
CA PRO A 542 23.18 -20.26 7.36
C PRO A 542 22.49 -19.19 8.22
N GLY A 543 21.55 -18.47 7.61
CA GLY A 543 20.68 -17.54 8.32
C GLY A 543 20.30 -16.31 7.48
N TRP A 544 19.92 -15.26 8.20
CA TRP A 544 19.31 -14.07 7.63
C TRP A 544 19.90 -12.79 8.23
N TYR A 545 20.06 -11.73 7.43
CA TYR A 545 20.36 -10.38 7.89
C TYR A 545 19.10 -9.53 7.99
N LEU A 546 18.96 -8.80 9.08
CA LEU A 546 17.93 -7.77 9.24
C LEU A 546 18.29 -6.55 8.39
N VAL A 547 17.38 -6.13 7.53
CA VAL A 547 17.48 -4.89 6.75
C VAL A 547 16.91 -3.73 7.56
N HIS A 548 15.66 -3.87 7.99
CA HIS A 548 14.93 -2.86 8.75
C HIS A 548 14.22 -3.50 9.93
N GLY A 549 14.29 -2.84 11.09
CA GLY A 549 13.89 -3.40 12.38
C GLY A 549 13.12 -2.45 13.29
N GLY A 550 12.35 -1.48 12.78
CA GLY A 550 11.57 -0.55 13.60
C GLY A 550 10.79 -1.19 14.76
N PRO A 551 10.10 -2.34 14.56
CA PRO A 551 9.41 -3.08 15.63
C PRO A 551 10.31 -3.64 16.76
N LEU A 552 11.63 -3.62 16.58
CA LEU A 552 12.65 -4.00 17.56
C LEU A 552 13.31 -2.78 18.24
N GLY A 553 12.78 -1.57 18.00
CA GLY A 553 13.43 -0.31 18.36
C GLY A 553 14.63 0.03 17.47
N ILE A 554 14.76 -0.59 16.29
CA ILE A 554 15.83 -0.30 15.32
C ILE A 554 15.22 0.50 14.16
N ASN A 555 15.09 1.81 14.37
CA ASN A 555 14.43 2.71 13.41
C ASN A 555 15.29 3.08 12.19
N GLU A 556 16.53 2.60 12.14
CA GLU A 556 17.47 2.83 11.03
C GLU A 556 17.57 1.59 10.14
N ASP A 557 17.78 1.79 8.84
CA ASP A 557 18.13 0.71 7.92
C ASP A 557 19.55 0.23 8.23
N LEU A 558 19.68 -1.06 8.59
CA LEU A 558 20.96 -1.70 8.87
C LEU A 558 21.67 -2.14 7.58
N LEU A 559 20.92 -2.27 6.49
CA LEU A 559 21.41 -2.62 5.15
C LEU A 559 20.72 -1.74 4.09
N GLU A 560 21.53 -1.17 3.20
CA GLU A 560 21.11 -0.40 2.03
C GLU A 560 21.48 -1.19 0.75
N PRO A 561 20.77 -1.06 -0.38
CA PRO A 561 21.22 -1.63 -1.65
C PRO A 561 22.64 -1.14 -2.03
N ALA A 562 23.48 -2.01 -2.60
CA ALA A 562 24.75 -1.56 -3.18
C ALA A 562 24.54 -1.07 -4.63
N ASP A 563 24.94 0.16 -4.93
CA ASP A 563 24.82 0.75 -6.29
C ASP A 563 25.71 0.06 -7.34
N SER A 564 26.68 -0.73 -6.89
CA SER A 564 27.81 -1.26 -7.64
C SER A 564 27.49 -2.60 -8.33
N GLY A 565 26.81 -2.55 -9.49
CA GLY A 565 26.89 -3.60 -10.52
C GLY A 565 26.55 -5.02 -10.07
N SER A 566 25.65 -5.19 -9.08
CA SER A 566 25.35 -6.49 -8.49
C SER A 566 24.83 -7.46 -9.55
N GLU A 567 25.45 -8.65 -9.66
CA GLU A 567 24.92 -9.72 -10.48
C GLU A 567 23.47 -10.02 -10.06
N PRO A 568 22.50 -10.02 -11.01
CA PRO A 568 21.14 -10.39 -10.69
C PRO A 568 21.11 -11.84 -10.18
N ALA A 569 20.18 -12.12 -9.27
CA ALA A 569 19.93 -13.49 -8.85
C ALA A 569 19.63 -14.39 -10.06
N ASP A 570 20.10 -15.63 -10.00
CA ASP A 570 19.98 -16.58 -11.10
C ASP A 570 18.51 -16.79 -11.45
N GLY A 571 18.20 -16.71 -12.76
CA GLY A 571 16.83 -16.58 -13.28
C GLY A 571 15.93 -17.81 -13.16
N ARG A 572 16.10 -18.61 -12.10
CA ARG A 572 15.34 -19.86 -11.84
C ARG A 572 14.31 -19.74 -10.71
N GLY A 573 14.21 -18.57 -10.07
CA GLY A 573 12.92 -18.09 -9.57
C GLY A 573 12.96 -17.48 -8.17
N HIS A 574 12.56 -16.21 -8.10
CA HIS A 574 11.96 -15.62 -6.90
C HIS A 574 10.77 -14.75 -7.35
N TYR A 575 9.55 -15.18 -7.06
CA TYR A 575 8.34 -14.42 -7.34
C TYR A 575 7.76 -13.82 -6.05
N PHE A 576 7.60 -12.49 -6.08
CA PHE A 576 6.76 -11.63 -5.24
C PHE A 576 6.26 -12.14 -3.88
N ARG A 577 6.69 -11.46 -2.81
CA ARG A 577 5.87 -11.23 -1.61
C ARG A 577 5.87 -9.74 -1.26
N VAL A 578 4.79 -9.05 -1.62
CA VAL A 578 4.59 -7.62 -1.34
C VAL A 578 4.22 -7.44 0.15
N PRO A 579 4.62 -6.35 0.83
CA PRO A 579 4.24 -6.06 2.24
C PRO A 579 2.75 -5.85 2.53
N VAL A 580 1.87 -6.07 1.55
CA VAL A 580 0.44 -5.71 1.52
C VAL A 580 -0.33 -6.97 1.17
N GLN A 581 -1.60 -7.09 1.58
CA GLN A 581 -2.49 -8.11 1.00
C GLN A 581 -2.57 -7.90 -0.51
N LEU A 582 -1.95 -8.80 -1.25
CA LEU A 582 -1.84 -8.75 -2.70
C LEU A 582 -2.97 -9.60 -3.29
N GLN A 583 -3.96 -8.95 -3.90
CA GLN A 583 -4.99 -9.67 -4.64
C GLN A 583 -4.65 -9.63 -6.13
N VAL A 584 -4.41 -10.81 -6.71
CA VAL A 584 -4.02 -10.95 -8.11
C VAL A 584 -5.17 -11.59 -8.89
N HIS A 585 -5.69 -10.86 -9.87
CA HIS A 585 -6.71 -11.32 -10.81
C HIS A 585 -6.04 -11.60 -12.17
N TYR A 586 -6.18 -12.82 -12.66
CA TYR A 586 -5.58 -13.29 -13.90
C TYR A 586 -6.64 -13.38 -15.02
N SER A 587 -6.28 -13.04 -16.25
CA SER A 587 -7.02 -13.53 -17.42
C SER A 587 -6.51 -14.91 -17.82
N THR A 588 -7.38 -15.76 -18.32
CA THR A 588 -6.98 -17.04 -18.93
C THR A 588 -6.26 -16.86 -20.28
N GLY A 589 -6.30 -15.68 -20.90
CA GLY A 589 -5.51 -15.37 -22.11
C GLY A 589 -4.01 -15.59 -21.92
N ASP A 590 -3.50 -15.33 -20.72
CA ASP A 590 -2.10 -15.54 -20.34
C ASP A 590 -1.70 -17.04 -20.25
N HIS A 591 -2.66 -17.96 -20.21
CA HIS A 591 -2.39 -19.41 -20.32
C HIS A 591 -2.21 -19.89 -21.77
N LEU A 592 -2.51 -19.05 -22.76
CA LEU A 592 -2.49 -19.40 -24.17
C LEU A 592 -1.29 -18.86 -24.95
N ALA A 593 -0.31 -18.24 -24.29
CA ALA A 593 1.02 -18.05 -24.89
C ALA A 593 1.69 -19.45 -25.06
N PRO A 594 1.82 -19.99 -26.28
CA PRO A 594 2.50 -21.26 -26.45
C PRO A 594 3.99 -21.07 -26.11
N PRO A 595 4.62 -21.99 -25.36
CA PRO A 595 6.07 -22.05 -25.33
C PRO A 595 6.54 -22.57 -26.68
N GLU A 596 6.77 -21.67 -27.63
CA GLU A 596 7.41 -22.00 -28.92
C GLU A 596 8.87 -22.40 -28.68
N ASP A 597 9.00 -23.70 -28.40
CA ASP A 597 9.83 -24.62 -29.16
C ASP A 597 11.14 -24.01 -29.71
N THR A 598 12.19 -24.06 -28.90
CA THR A 598 13.54 -23.60 -29.25
C THR A 598 14.26 -24.58 -30.18
N GLY A 599 13.65 -24.87 -31.33
CA GLY A 599 14.31 -25.37 -32.54
C GLY A 599 15.12 -26.66 -32.40
N ARG A 600 14.77 -27.55 -31.45
CA ARG A 600 15.45 -28.85 -31.27
C ARG A 600 14.43 -29.99 -31.22
N PRO A 601 14.49 -30.94 -32.15
CA PRO A 601 13.66 -32.14 -32.08
C PRO A 601 14.18 -33.08 -30.97
N THR A 602 13.70 -32.88 -29.74
CA THR A 602 13.77 -33.89 -28.69
C THR A 602 12.53 -34.79 -28.72
N PRO A 603 12.67 -36.13 -28.66
CA PRO A 603 11.51 -37.03 -28.72
C PRO A 603 10.55 -36.83 -27.55
N LEU A 604 9.25 -36.92 -27.82
CA LEU A 604 8.19 -36.72 -26.83
C LEU A 604 8.30 -37.73 -25.67
N VAL A 605 8.50 -37.22 -24.44
CA VAL A 605 8.01 -37.86 -23.21
C VAL A 605 7.49 -36.78 -22.26
N ASP A 606 6.17 -36.72 -22.13
CA ASP A 606 5.37 -36.13 -21.04
C ASP A 606 6.08 -35.18 -20.05
N ARG A 607 6.41 -33.96 -20.51
CA ARG A 607 6.62 -32.81 -19.62
C ARG A 607 5.53 -31.77 -19.81
N LYS A 608 4.32 -32.11 -19.36
CA LYS A 608 3.43 -31.09 -18.78
C LYS A 608 4.20 -30.46 -17.62
N VAL A 609 4.68 -29.23 -17.80
CA VAL A 609 5.08 -28.40 -16.67
C VAL A 609 3.83 -28.27 -15.80
N PRO A 610 3.81 -28.78 -14.55
CA PRO A 610 2.62 -28.66 -13.73
C PRO A 610 2.36 -27.17 -13.49
N PRO A 611 1.10 -26.69 -13.53
CA PRO A 611 0.78 -25.33 -13.09
C PRO A 611 1.35 -25.16 -11.68
N MET A 612 2.22 -24.15 -11.50
CA MET A 612 3.09 -24.07 -10.32
C MET A 612 2.23 -24.05 -9.04
N ARG A 613 2.29 -25.15 -8.27
CA ARG A 613 1.35 -25.42 -7.17
C ARG A 613 1.34 -24.37 -6.05
N ASP A 614 2.40 -23.55 -5.92
CA ASP A 614 2.59 -22.64 -4.78
C ASP A 614 1.91 -21.25 -4.91
N TRP A 615 1.33 -20.88 -6.06
CA TRP A 615 0.52 -19.65 -6.15
C TRP A 615 -0.75 -19.71 -5.27
N SER A 616 -1.24 -20.92 -4.99
CA SER A 616 -2.37 -21.21 -4.11
C SER A 616 -2.20 -20.75 -2.64
N ARG A 617 -0.99 -20.29 -2.27
CA ARG A 617 -0.66 -19.74 -0.95
C ARG A 617 -0.46 -18.23 -0.91
N LEU A 618 -0.56 -17.56 -2.05
CA LEU A 618 -0.55 -16.09 -2.15
C LEU A 618 -1.94 -15.53 -2.44
N THR A 619 -2.81 -16.32 -3.07
CA THR A 619 -4.25 -16.05 -3.13
C THR A 619 -5.00 -17.04 -2.24
N GLU A 620 -5.38 -16.60 -1.04
CA GLU A 620 -6.64 -17.11 -0.47
C GLU A 620 -7.72 -16.68 -1.46
N ARG A 621 -8.27 -17.66 -2.19
CA ARG A 621 -9.18 -17.40 -3.30
C ARG A 621 -10.51 -16.90 -2.76
N GLU A 622 -10.71 -15.58 -2.78
CA GLU A 622 -12.02 -14.96 -2.56
C GLU A 622 -13.00 -15.47 -3.63
N PRO A 623 -14.04 -16.24 -3.28
CA PRO A 623 -14.90 -16.93 -4.24
C PRO A 623 -15.59 -15.99 -5.22
N GLU A 624 -15.93 -14.77 -4.79
CA GLU A 624 -16.58 -13.73 -5.57
C GLU A 624 -15.80 -13.29 -6.83
N PHE A 625 -14.50 -13.58 -6.92
CA PHE A 625 -13.68 -13.24 -8.09
C PHE A 625 -13.40 -14.42 -9.03
N MET A 626 -13.74 -15.66 -8.66
CA MET A 626 -13.55 -16.82 -9.56
C MET A 626 -14.52 -16.84 -10.73
N GLU A 627 -15.64 -16.11 -10.66
CA GLU A 627 -16.63 -16.04 -11.74
C GLU A 627 -16.13 -15.22 -12.96
N TYR A 628 -15.04 -14.47 -12.81
CA TYR A 628 -14.40 -13.69 -13.88
C TYR A 628 -13.15 -14.36 -14.46
N GLU A 629 -12.81 -15.59 -14.03
CA GLU A 629 -11.79 -16.42 -14.70
C GLU A 629 -12.25 -16.73 -16.14
N GLY A 630 -11.74 -15.97 -17.11
CA GLY A 630 -12.15 -16.07 -18.52
C GLY A 630 -12.08 -14.75 -19.28
N LEU A 631 -12.37 -13.63 -18.60
CA LEU A 631 -12.38 -12.30 -19.21
C LEU A 631 -10.98 -11.85 -19.62
N GLU A 632 -10.89 -11.10 -20.72
CA GLU A 632 -9.65 -10.47 -21.16
C GLU A 632 -9.24 -9.31 -20.23
N HIS A 633 -7.97 -8.91 -20.24
CA HIS A 633 -7.44 -7.90 -19.31
C HIS A 633 -8.19 -6.56 -19.32
N HIS A 634 -8.65 -6.12 -20.49
CA HIS A 634 -9.41 -4.89 -20.64
C HIS A 634 -10.89 -5.09 -20.27
N GLU A 635 -11.49 -6.24 -20.63
CA GLU A 635 -12.86 -6.60 -20.27
C GLU A 635 -13.03 -6.73 -18.76
N LEU A 636 -12.10 -7.40 -18.08
CA LEU A 636 -12.10 -7.59 -16.63
C LEU A 636 -12.11 -6.25 -15.86
N LEU A 637 -11.48 -5.21 -16.42
CA LEU A 637 -11.50 -3.87 -15.84
C LEU A 637 -12.75 -3.09 -16.24
N MET A 638 -13.15 -3.12 -17.51
CA MET A 638 -14.38 -2.43 -17.94
C MET A 638 -15.65 -3.11 -17.40
N HIS A 639 -15.54 -4.32 -16.82
CA HIS A 639 -16.62 -5.01 -16.13
C HIS A 639 -16.95 -4.32 -14.80
N GLN A 640 -18.06 -3.57 -14.80
CA GLN A 640 -18.62 -2.85 -13.66
C GLN A 640 -18.54 -3.62 -12.32
N GLN A 641 -18.91 -4.90 -12.30
CA GLN A 641 -18.92 -5.70 -11.07
C GLN A 641 -17.52 -5.88 -10.45
N VAL A 642 -16.45 -5.90 -11.25
CA VAL A 642 -15.08 -6.06 -10.74
C VAL A 642 -14.65 -4.81 -9.97
N LEU A 643 -14.94 -3.63 -10.52
CA LEU A 643 -14.73 -2.36 -9.82
C LEU A 643 -15.59 -2.25 -8.56
N GLU A 644 -16.86 -2.66 -8.62
CA GLU A 644 -17.74 -2.68 -7.44
C GLU A 644 -17.16 -3.58 -6.34
N ASN A 645 -16.71 -4.80 -6.68
CA ASN A 645 -16.10 -5.71 -5.72
C ASN A 645 -14.81 -5.13 -5.12
N ILE A 646 -13.93 -4.53 -5.94
CA ILE A 646 -12.73 -3.81 -5.47
C ILE A 646 -13.10 -2.69 -4.49
N CYS A 647 -14.11 -1.88 -4.80
CA CYS A 647 -14.52 -0.77 -3.94
C CYS A 647 -15.19 -1.23 -2.64
N GLN A 648 -16.04 -2.26 -2.70
CA GLN A 648 -16.69 -2.86 -1.53
C GLN A 648 -15.66 -3.46 -0.57
N ASP A 649 -14.72 -4.24 -1.10
CA ASP A 649 -13.63 -4.82 -0.32
C ASP A 649 -12.67 -3.74 0.21
N PHE A 650 -12.30 -2.75 -0.59
CA PHE A 650 -11.44 -1.65 -0.12
C PHE A 650 -12.10 -0.88 1.04
N LEU A 651 -13.40 -0.57 0.95
CA LEU A 651 -14.16 0.00 2.06
C LEU A 651 -14.27 -0.95 3.26
N ARG A 652 -14.42 -2.27 3.04
CA ARG A 652 -14.41 -3.28 4.11
C ARG A 652 -13.09 -3.22 4.89
N VAL A 653 -11.95 -3.19 4.20
CA VAL A 653 -10.63 -3.07 4.84
C VAL A 653 -10.47 -1.72 5.54
N CYS A 654 -10.84 -0.60 4.90
CA CYS A 654 -10.76 0.73 5.51
C CYS A 654 -11.63 0.89 6.78
N ARG A 655 -12.74 0.15 6.89
CA ARG A 655 -13.65 0.18 8.06
C ARG A 655 -13.21 -0.75 9.20
N LEU A 656 -12.24 -1.64 8.97
CA LEU A 656 -11.65 -2.53 9.98
C LEU A 656 -10.42 -1.93 10.68
N ARG A 657 -9.92 -0.80 10.18
CA ARG A 657 -8.75 -0.06 10.67
C ARG A 657 -9.15 1.18 11.47
#